data_AF-A0A0Q5YPN9-F1
#
_entry.id   AF-A0A0Q5YPN9-F1
#
_cell.length_a   1.000
_cell.length_b   1.000
_cell.length_c   1.000
_cell.angle_alpha   90.00
_cell.angle_beta   90.00
_cell.angle_gamma   90.00
#
_symmetry.space_group_name_H-M   'P 1'
#
loop_
_entity.id
_entity.type
_entity.pdbx_description
1 polymer ?
#
loop_
_entity_poly.entity_id
_entity_poly.type
_entity_poly.pdbx_seq_one_letter_code
_entity_poly.pdbx_strand_id
1 'polypeptide(L)'
;MGVPGWSRTPAQNGAIATAIAALDGASARSFPGTTREVMAAVRRLADDLSGVLVTSGTLNAYVVQTGSGLTELRRGLRLMIQVDRDNTAVATLNVDGLGPLPWVDAGGVPLQPGRLIKGRYYDTILDTLADGSTVAWRVQAGASTLDEIPGLIDLRQDVVEAAEVTLDKTAAAIAAATSAQARSDEATLAAATATTKAADAAAQAATSVAQAGTAVAAAAIATTKAGDATARANSAAASATQAQNAVAIGRVTRDTLVDVDGVVGSGLGSSLNFPDGAVGEVMFGPDAGYYAKTGASGAGAWVLKTKATVPGLDERTKDVLLTKSITDDITRYMQGILGRFNGLQGFVWAAARDSLGRVPLGVTKTGAVAIRRNLVRGLALSDYVEVWGDRAGRIALGISKRGAVTIRRNFVRGLSMTNYIEVWGDRAGRVALGITKRGAIAFSRTNLLVSSLLWERYGLRHLWTVVDKNGRVGLAINYRGRLQARIDPPSWVASQREATLPETTVIALGAAGTVQDVVKDKEFYRYKSTPDGVTMPYVMRPAYAGSPSLLDTTSRLAIHISYGQSWRTETLTDDIPAAVADIGEPRMAMSLGRMGGSSQKIEPIQTIGTAFQTSAIIDLAGLSMSRGANIGYAAAQALARFRRRDNARQMPVLEYCHGYPGYTWEQLKPGTDPWAQGILMHAAARIQAARYGKTPFFEATSFTHGGAVDGGGEDYFQSLTEMVAGYDALALNGAGGTPLHFFTDQTAASIGQGQAQLSYLDQVRFAVTNAARVHLIGPRYPYPFRDNIHHTGLGYTRIGELEGLVKRKVLDLGEAWDCARISAIAVENGGFTLAVTRPPGFGDLAVDTAMIEAAPDKGFVLKVNGVIVPIASVTVSANLVRIIPVAMPASGATVEVSYAFYGRLDIPPGTHAGAWGNIKRVGPPSSYFAGETVDTWLCAYKSTLVV
;
A
#
# COMPACT_ATOMS: atom_id res chain seq x y z
N MET A 1 46.27 -12.65 -45.18
CA MET A 1 46.70 -13.94 -44.61
C MET A 1 46.07 -15.06 -45.41
N GLY A 2 46.86 -15.96 -45.97
CA GLY A 2 46.37 -17.10 -46.74
C GLY A 2 47.36 -18.26 -46.60
N VAL A 3 46.87 -19.49 -46.79
CA VAL A 3 47.72 -20.68 -46.88
C VAL A 3 48.80 -20.40 -47.96
N PRO A 4 50.10 -20.37 -47.61
CA PRO A 4 51.16 -19.78 -48.46
C PRO A 4 51.30 -20.31 -49.89
N GLY A 5 50.71 -21.46 -50.20
CA GLY A 5 50.72 -22.08 -51.54
C GLY A 5 49.36 -22.14 -52.26
N TRP A 6 48.29 -21.56 -51.71
CA TRP A 6 46.99 -21.57 -52.38
C TRP A 6 46.88 -20.45 -53.41
N SER A 7 46.52 -20.83 -54.64
CA SER A 7 46.18 -19.90 -55.69
C SER A 7 44.85 -19.21 -55.40
N ARG A 8 44.75 -17.94 -55.79
CA ARG A 8 43.47 -17.24 -55.88
C ARG A 8 42.61 -17.73 -57.05
N THR A 9 43.21 -18.47 -57.99
CA THR A 9 42.54 -19.14 -59.10
C THR A 9 42.26 -20.59 -58.69
N PRO A 10 41.00 -20.99 -58.46
CA PRO A 10 40.65 -22.33 -57.94
C PRO A 10 41.33 -23.48 -58.68
N ALA A 11 41.32 -23.44 -60.03
CA ALA A 11 41.90 -24.45 -60.91
C ALA A 11 43.42 -24.67 -60.75
N GLN A 12 44.14 -23.75 -60.11
CA GLN A 12 45.58 -23.83 -59.92
C GLN A 12 46.00 -24.41 -58.57
N ASN A 13 45.06 -24.62 -57.63
CA ASN A 13 45.39 -25.06 -56.27
C ASN A 13 46.08 -26.43 -56.23
N GLY A 14 45.59 -27.41 -57.01
CA GLY A 14 46.22 -28.73 -57.10
C GLY A 14 47.53 -28.78 -57.90
N ALA A 15 47.89 -27.71 -58.63
CA ALA A 15 49.15 -27.63 -59.38
C ALA A 15 50.25 -26.90 -58.60
N ILE A 16 49.88 -25.86 -57.83
CA ILE A 16 50.84 -25.02 -57.08
C ILE A 16 51.14 -25.63 -55.70
N ALA A 17 50.16 -26.23 -55.04
CA ALA A 17 50.36 -26.93 -53.79
C ALA A 17 50.41 -28.44 -54.04
N THR A 18 51.56 -28.96 -54.49
CA THR A 18 51.74 -30.40 -54.80
C THR A 18 51.47 -31.33 -53.61
N ALA A 19 51.49 -30.79 -52.38
CA ALA A 19 51.13 -31.50 -51.15
C ALA A 19 49.61 -31.56 -50.87
N ILE A 20 48.77 -30.90 -51.69
CA ILE A 20 47.30 -30.88 -51.56
C ILE A 20 46.71 -31.17 -52.95
N ALA A 21 46.28 -32.41 -53.18
CA ALA A 21 45.71 -32.87 -54.44
C ALA A 21 44.25 -32.42 -54.63
N ALA A 22 43.98 -31.12 -54.42
CA ALA A 22 42.69 -30.48 -54.68
C ALA A 22 42.61 -30.04 -56.14
N LEU A 23 42.61 -31.01 -57.06
CA LEU A 23 42.45 -30.78 -58.49
C LEU A 23 40.96 -30.63 -58.84
N ASP A 24 40.65 -29.68 -59.73
CA ASP A 24 39.32 -29.59 -60.33
C ASP A 24 39.02 -30.89 -61.09
N GLY A 25 37.86 -31.49 -60.82
CA GLY A 25 37.48 -32.79 -61.38
C GLY A 25 38.09 -34.01 -60.66
N ALA A 26 38.63 -33.84 -59.44
CA ALA A 26 39.07 -34.96 -58.61
C ALA A 26 37.95 -36.02 -58.48
N SER A 27 38.31 -37.28 -58.71
CA SER A 27 37.35 -38.39 -58.62
C SER A 27 36.76 -38.48 -57.20
N ALA A 28 35.54 -39.00 -57.07
CA ALA A 28 34.94 -39.27 -55.76
C ALA A 28 35.82 -40.19 -54.88
N ARG A 29 36.69 -41.01 -55.48
CA ARG A 29 37.64 -41.88 -54.78
C ARG A 29 38.80 -41.12 -54.12
N SER A 30 39.25 -40.01 -54.72
CA SER A 30 40.35 -39.18 -54.19
C SER A 30 39.88 -38.15 -53.15
N PHE A 31 38.57 -37.86 -53.10
CA PHE A 31 38.00 -36.83 -52.25
C PHE A 31 38.37 -36.94 -50.74
N PRO A 32 38.31 -38.14 -50.10
CA PRO A 32 38.73 -38.25 -48.69
C PRO A 32 40.22 -37.95 -48.46
N GLY A 33 41.08 -38.24 -49.44
CA GLY A 33 42.51 -37.89 -49.39
C GLY A 33 42.71 -36.39 -49.42
N THR A 34 42.09 -35.72 -50.41
CA THR A 34 42.10 -34.26 -50.55
C THR A 34 41.58 -33.56 -49.29
N THR A 35 40.50 -34.05 -48.68
CA THR A 35 39.96 -33.45 -47.45
C THR A 35 40.96 -33.54 -46.29
N ARG A 36 41.63 -34.68 -46.10
CA ARG A 36 42.65 -34.85 -45.05
C ARG A 36 43.85 -33.95 -45.27
N GLU A 37 44.30 -33.78 -46.51
CA GLU A 37 45.40 -32.89 -46.88
C GLU A 37 45.07 -31.42 -46.61
N VAL A 38 43.83 -31.00 -46.91
CA VAL A 38 43.33 -29.65 -46.58
C VAL A 38 43.29 -29.44 -45.07
N MET A 39 42.79 -30.40 -44.30
CA MET A 39 42.78 -30.32 -42.83
C MET A 39 44.21 -30.22 -42.27
N ALA A 40 45.16 -30.98 -42.80
CA ALA A 40 46.57 -30.89 -42.42
C ALA A 40 47.18 -29.52 -42.75
N ALA A 41 46.82 -28.93 -43.90
CA ALA A 41 47.27 -27.59 -44.28
C ALA A 41 46.70 -26.49 -43.38
N VAL A 42 45.42 -26.58 -43.02
CA VAL A 42 44.79 -25.66 -42.05
C VAL A 42 45.44 -25.80 -40.67
N ARG A 43 45.79 -27.03 -40.26
CA ARG A 43 46.49 -27.26 -38.99
C ARG A 43 47.88 -26.59 -38.98
N ARG A 44 48.67 -26.75 -40.04
CA ARG A 44 49.98 -26.08 -40.18
C ARG A 44 49.85 -24.55 -40.05
N LEU A 45 48.85 -23.97 -40.72
CA LEU A 45 48.57 -22.53 -40.60
C LEU A 45 48.16 -22.12 -39.17
N ALA A 46 47.36 -22.94 -38.48
CA ALA A 46 46.99 -22.68 -37.11
C ALA A 46 48.19 -22.75 -36.16
N ASP A 47 49.11 -23.69 -36.36
CA ASP A 47 50.34 -23.81 -35.58
C ASP A 47 51.25 -22.57 -35.78
N ASP A 48 51.33 -22.03 -37.00
CA ASP A 48 52.08 -20.81 -37.31
C ASP A 48 51.53 -19.55 -36.61
N LEU A 49 50.23 -19.55 -36.27
CA LEU A 49 49.52 -18.41 -35.67
C LEU A 49 49.24 -18.57 -34.15
N SER A 50 49.38 -19.77 -33.61
CA SER A 50 48.98 -20.09 -32.23
C SER A 50 50.09 -19.97 -31.19
N GLY A 51 51.30 -19.60 -31.60
CA GLY A 51 52.46 -19.48 -30.71
C GLY A 51 53.19 -20.80 -30.48
N VAL A 52 52.88 -21.87 -31.23
CA VAL A 52 53.63 -23.14 -31.15
C VAL A 52 55.05 -23.00 -31.68
N LEU A 53 55.31 -22.00 -32.53
CA LEU A 53 56.63 -21.72 -33.07
C LEU A 53 57.58 -21.20 -31.99
N VAL A 54 58.69 -21.91 -31.76
CA VAL A 54 59.76 -21.48 -30.84
C VAL A 54 61.00 -21.14 -31.66
N THR A 55 61.65 -20.02 -31.37
CA THR A 55 62.91 -19.67 -32.06
C THR A 55 64.06 -20.60 -31.69
N SER A 56 65.07 -20.60 -32.54
CA SER A 56 66.38 -21.23 -32.38
C SER A 56 67.46 -20.31 -32.98
N GLY A 57 68.69 -20.81 -33.24
CA GLY A 57 69.80 -20.02 -33.79
C GLY A 57 70.90 -19.70 -32.77
N THR A 58 71.69 -18.66 -32.98
CA THR A 58 72.75 -18.23 -32.05
C THR A 58 72.75 -16.72 -31.81
N LEU A 59 73.04 -16.29 -30.59
CA LEU A 59 73.07 -14.86 -30.20
C LEU A 59 71.77 -14.15 -30.63
N ASN A 60 71.91 -13.06 -31.39
CA ASN A 60 70.82 -12.20 -31.86
C ASN A 60 70.27 -12.60 -33.24
N ALA A 61 70.77 -13.70 -33.81
CA ALA A 61 70.25 -14.30 -35.03
C ALA A 61 69.22 -15.39 -34.65
N TYR A 62 67.95 -15.01 -34.69
CA TYR A 62 66.83 -15.90 -34.40
C TYR A 62 66.42 -16.64 -35.66
N VAL A 63 66.14 -17.93 -35.52
CA VAL A 63 65.69 -18.80 -36.61
C VAL A 63 64.40 -19.48 -36.19
N VAL A 64 63.40 -19.49 -37.07
CA VAL A 64 62.15 -20.22 -36.84
C VAL A 64 61.82 -21.08 -38.06
N GLN A 65 61.32 -22.29 -37.81
CA GLN A 65 60.80 -23.19 -38.82
C GLN A 65 59.27 -23.20 -38.69
N THR A 66 58.56 -22.74 -39.70
CA THR A 66 57.10 -22.74 -39.72
C THR A 66 56.59 -24.15 -39.97
N GLY A 67 55.39 -24.45 -39.47
CA GLY A 67 54.68 -25.65 -39.84
C GLY A 67 54.36 -25.68 -41.34
N SER A 68 54.10 -24.51 -41.95
CA SER A 68 53.74 -24.40 -43.36
C SER A 68 54.89 -24.59 -44.36
N GLY A 69 56.15 -24.47 -43.93
CA GLY A 69 57.33 -24.64 -44.80
C GLY A 69 57.39 -23.62 -45.93
N LEU A 70 57.55 -22.35 -45.60
CA LEU A 70 57.53 -21.25 -46.57
C LEU A 70 58.69 -21.36 -47.56
N THR A 71 58.40 -21.10 -48.84
CA THR A 71 59.42 -21.04 -49.92
C THR A 71 59.73 -19.61 -50.36
N GLU A 72 58.95 -18.63 -49.91
CA GLU A 72 59.19 -17.20 -50.14
C GLU A 72 58.55 -16.34 -49.04
N LEU A 73 59.12 -15.17 -48.80
CA LEU A 73 58.61 -14.20 -47.84
C LEU A 73 57.73 -13.16 -48.55
N ARG A 74 56.45 -13.09 -48.18
CA ARG A 74 55.48 -12.13 -48.73
C ARG A 74 55.06 -11.11 -47.67
N ARG A 75 54.97 -9.83 -48.03
CA ARG A 75 54.49 -8.76 -47.15
C ARG A 75 53.09 -9.09 -46.61
N GLY A 76 52.86 -8.80 -45.33
CA GLY A 76 51.64 -9.15 -44.60
C GLY A 76 51.61 -10.58 -44.05
N LEU A 77 52.71 -11.35 -44.19
CA LEU A 77 52.89 -12.63 -43.50
C LEU A 77 52.98 -12.38 -41.99
N ARG A 78 52.18 -13.09 -41.20
CA ARG A 78 52.10 -12.93 -39.75
C ARG A 78 52.46 -14.25 -39.07
N LEU A 79 53.27 -14.19 -38.00
CA LEU A 79 53.70 -15.33 -37.21
C LEU A 79 53.57 -14.99 -35.73
N MET A 80 53.11 -15.95 -34.93
CA MET A 80 53.15 -15.86 -33.47
C MET A 80 54.28 -16.74 -32.98
N ILE A 81 55.33 -16.14 -32.40
CA ILE A 81 56.59 -16.82 -32.10
C ILE A 81 56.93 -16.67 -30.63
N GLN A 82 57.27 -17.77 -29.96
CA GLN A 82 57.91 -17.77 -28.65
C GLN A 82 59.43 -17.64 -28.81
N VAL A 83 60.01 -16.67 -28.13
CA VAL A 83 61.45 -16.44 -28.19
C VAL A 83 62.20 -17.35 -27.21
N ASP A 84 63.29 -17.99 -27.62
CA ASP A 84 64.04 -18.98 -26.82
C ASP A 84 65.18 -18.40 -25.97
N ARG A 85 65.52 -17.11 -26.15
CA ARG A 85 66.57 -16.40 -25.41
C ARG A 85 66.40 -14.88 -25.45
N ASP A 86 67.08 -14.17 -24.56
CA ASP A 86 67.08 -12.72 -24.61
C ASP A 86 67.99 -12.20 -25.73
N ASN A 87 67.66 -11.07 -26.33
CA ASN A 87 68.58 -10.41 -27.27
C ASN A 87 69.57 -9.51 -26.52
N THR A 88 70.85 -9.60 -26.89
CA THR A 88 71.95 -8.80 -26.35
C THR A 88 72.48 -7.74 -27.34
N ALA A 89 72.00 -7.74 -28.58
CA ALA A 89 72.26 -6.78 -29.64
C ALA A 89 71.02 -6.66 -30.55
N VAL A 90 71.13 -5.93 -31.66
CA VAL A 90 70.06 -5.83 -32.67
C VAL A 90 69.70 -7.23 -33.20
N ALA A 91 68.42 -7.57 -33.13
CA ALA A 91 67.90 -8.89 -33.50
C ALA A 91 67.57 -9.00 -35.00
N THR A 92 67.83 -10.19 -35.56
CA THR A 92 67.32 -10.60 -36.87
C THR A 92 66.50 -11.88 -36.74
N LEU A 93 65.53 -12.07 -37.64
CA LEU A 93 64.70 -13.27 -37.71
C LEU A 93 64.79 -13.89 -39.12
N ASN A 94 65.28 -15.12 -39.18
CA ASN A 94 65.31 -15.96 -40.38
C ASN A 94 64.20 -17.01 -40.30
N VAL A 95 63.27 -16.97 -41.25
CA VAL A 95 62.10 -17.87 -41.30
C VAL A 95 62.32 -18.88 -42.42
N ASP A 96 62.25 -20.17 -42.11
CA ASP A 96 62.38 -21.28 -43.06
C ASP A 96 63.66 -21.26 -43.92
N GLY A 97 64.72 -20.60 -43.44
CA GLY A 97 65.98 -20.46 -44.17
C GLY A 97 65.94 -19.48 -45.34
N LEU A 98 64.89 -18.67 -45.46
CA LEU A 98 64.68 -17.71 -46.55
C LEU A 98 65.53 -16.43 -46.45
N GLY A 99 66.37 -16.34 -45.42
CA GLY A 99 67.32 -15.26 -45.18
C GLY A 99 66.97 -14.43 -43.93
N PRO A 100 67.97 -13.96 -43.17
CA PRO A 100 67.73 -13.16 -41.98
C PRO A 100 67.25 -11.75 -42.37
N LEU A 101 66.13 -11.32 -41.78
CA LEU A 101 65.64 -9.94 -41.89
C LEU A 101 65.68 -9.22 -40.54
N PRO A 102 65.84 -7.89 -40.51
CA PRO A 102 65.79 -7.12 -39.26
C PRO A 102 64.49 -7.36 -38.49
N TRP A 103 64.58 -7.51 -37.17
CA TRP A 103 63.42 -7.54 -36.29
C TRP A 103 63.26 -6.17 -35.63
N VAL A 104 62.16 -5.49 -35.91
CA VAL A 104 61.89 -4.11 -35.53
C VAL A 104 60.66 -3.99 -34.61
N ASP A 105 60.61 -2.92 -33.83
CA ASP A 105 59.41 -2.55 -33.07
C ASP A 105 58.28 -2.02 -33.97
N ALA A 106 57.14 -1.67 -33.36
CA ALA A 106 55.98 -1.15 -34.08
C ALA A 106 56.26 0.14 -34.89
N GLY A 107 57.28 0.92 -34.48
CA GLY A 107 57.73 2.14 -35.15
C GLY A 107 58.75 1.91 -36.26
N GLY A 108 59.17 0.65 -36.49
CA GLY A 108 60.17 0.32 -37.50
C GLY A 108 61.61 0.47 -37.04
N VAL A 109 61.85 0.69 -35.74
CA VAL A 109 63.21 0.80 -35.18
C VAL A 109 63.74 -0.61 -34.85
N PRO A 110 64.99 -0.94 -35.21
CA PRO A 110 65.58 -2.23 -34.84
C PRO A 110 65.52 -2.49 -33.34
N LEU A 111 65.10 -3.69 -32.95
CA LEU A 111 64.94 -4.07 -31.55
C LEU A 111 66.29 -4.03 -30.83
N GLN A 112 66.43 -3.08 -29.90
CA GLN A 112 67.62 -2.88 -29.08
C GLN A 112 67.83 -4.04 -28.09
N PRO A 113 69.04 -4.21 -27.51
CA PRO A 113 69.29 -5.20 -26.46
C PRO A 113 68.20 -5.22 -25.36
N GLY A 114 67.79 -6.40 -24.91
CA GLY A 114 66.81 -6.60 -23.84
C GLY A 114 65.33 -6.44 -24.23
N ARG A 115 65.02 -6.23 -25.51
CA ARG A 115 63.63 -6.07 -26.00
C ARG A 115 62.92 -7.40 -26.31
N LEU A 116 63.68 -8.42 -26.68
CA LEU A 116 63.20 -9.79 -26.80
C LEU A 116 63.56 -10.53 -25.51
N ILE A 117 62.55 -11.08 -24.85
CA ILE A 117 62.69 -11.78 -23.56
C ILE A 117 62.34 -13.25 -23.78
N LYS A 118 63.22 -14.13 -23.30
CA LYS A 118 63.07 -15.58 -23.33
C LYS A 118 61.71 -16.00 -22.77
N GLY A 119 61.06 -16.92 -23.48
CA GLY A 119 59.78 -17.51 -23.12
C GLY A 119 58.56 -16.64 -23.43
N ARG A 120 58.73 -15.38 -23.88
CA ARG A 120 57.60 -14.53 -24.27
C ARG A 120 57.18 -14.77 -25.72
N TYR A 121 55.89 -14.54 -25.97
CA TYR A 121 55.30 -14.60 -27.30
C TYR A 121 55.29 -13.23 -27.94
N TYR A 122 55.67 -13.20 -29.21
CA TYR A 122 55.70 -12.01 -30.05
C TYR A 122 54.89 -12.28 -31.31
N ASP A 123 53.90 -11.43 -31.53
CA ASP A 123 53.17 -11.39 -32.79
C ASP A 123 53.90 -10.48 -33.77
N THR A 124 54.43 -11.06 -34.84
CA THR A 124 55.20 -10.35 -35.84
C THR A 124 54.57 -10.41 -37.22
N ILE A 125 54.63 -9.29 -37.94
CA ILE A 125 54.21 -9.18 -39.33
C ILE A 125 55.38 -8.74 -40.21
N LEU A 126 55.55 -9.38 -41.35
CA LEU A 126 56.50 -8.95 -42.37
C LEU A 126 55.96 -7.72 -43.09
N ASP A 127 56.67 -6.60 -43.03
CA ASP A 127 56.24 -5.33 -43.63
C ASP A 127 57.42 -4.58 -44.27
N THR A 128 57.11 -3.57 -45.08
CA THR A 128 58.09 -2.58 -45.54
C THR A 128 58.22 -1.49 -44.48
N LEU A 129 59.44 -1.07 -44.17
CA LEU A 129 59.67 0.11 -43.32
C LEU A 129 59.26 1.40 -44.04
N ALA A 130 59.21 2.50 -43.28
CA ALA A 130 58.83 3.82 -43.79
C ALA A 130 59.76 4.34 -44.91
N ASP A 131 60.97 3.78 -45.05
CA ASP A 131 61.89 4.05 -46.15
C ASP A 131 61.44 3.47 -47.51
N GLY A 132 60.33 2.72 -47.54
CA GLY A 132 59.71 2.18 -48.73
C GLY A 132 60.49 1.05 -49.42
N SER A 133 61.64 0.64 -48.89
CA SER A 133 62.56 -0.31 -49.55
C SER A 133 63.03 -1.44 -48.64
N THR A 134 63.16 -1.21 -47.34
CA THR A 134 63.62 -2.23 -46.38
C THR A 134 62.45 -3.12 -45.94
N VAL A 135 62.62 -4.44 -46.06
CA VAL A 135 61.67 -5.43 -45.57
C VAL A 135 62.14 -5.95 -44.20
N ALA A 136 61.26 -5.93 -43.21
CA ALA A 136 61.58 -6.31 -41.83
C ALA A 136 60.42 -7.01 -41.13
N TRP A 137 60.73 -7.74 -40.06
CA TRP A 137 59.74 -8.33 -39.15
C TRP A 137 59.34 -7.30 -38.10
N ARG A 138 58.10 -6.81 -38.15
CA ARG A 138 57.56 -5.81 -37.23
C ARG A 138 56.77 -6.47 -36.11
N VAL A 139 57.03 -6.11 -34.85
CA VAL A 139 56.21 -6.56 -33.71
C VAL A 139 54.91 -5.74 -33.65
N GLN A 140 53.74 -6.40 -33.65
CA GLN A 140 52.42 -5.76 -33.58
C GLN A 140 51.85 -5.73 -32.15
N ALA A 141 52.11 -6.79 -31.38
CA ALA A 141 51.79 -6.87 -29.97
C ALA A 141 52.81 -7.79 -29.29
N GLY A 142 53.68 -7.21 -28.47
CA GLY A 142 54.33 -7.96 -27.40
C GLY A 142 53.49 -7.78 -26.15
N ALA A 143 53.38 -8.82 -25.31
CA ALA A 143 52.89 -8.62 -23.95
C ALA A 143 53.90 -7.74 -23.18
N SER A 144 53.86 -6.43 -23.40
CA SER A 144 54.51 -5.44 -22.55
C SER A 144 53.46 -4.95 -21.57
N THR A 145 53.55 -5.44 -20.33
CA THR A 145 53.20 -4.60 -19.18
C THR A 145 53.88 -3.25 -19.39
N LEU A 146 53.09 -2.18 -19.31
CA LEU A 146 53.44 -0.79 -19.63
C LEU A 146 54.56 -0.16 -18.74
N ASP A 147 55.42 -0.96 -18.11
CA ASP A 147 56.34 -0.53 -17.05
C ASP A 147 57.83 -0.57 -17.39
N GLU A 148 58.27 -1.02 -18.57
CA GLU A 148 59.71 -1.20 -18.84
C GLU A 148 60.22 -0.47 -20.10
N ILE A 149 60.00 0.86 -20.14
CA ILE A 149 60.80 1.77 -20.96
C ILE A 149 61.67 2.61 -20.02
N PRO A 150 62.97 2.29 -19.86
CA PRO A 150 63.92 3.16 -19.18
C PRO A 150 64.00 4.49 -19.97
N GLY A 151 63.55 5.58 -19.32
CA GLY A 151 63.37 6.90 -19.94
C GLY A 151 61.96 7.48 -19.81
N LEU A 152 60.95 6.66 -19.48
CA LEU A 152 59.59 7.16 -19.21
C LEU A 152 59.38 7.63 -17.75
N ILE A 153 60.34 7.36 -16.85
CA ILE A 153 60.29 7.82 -15.45
C ILE A 153 60.49 9.35 -15.35
N ASP A 154 61.36 9.94 -16.17
CA ASP A 154 61.55 11.40 -16.21
C ASP A 154 60.33 12.12 -16.83
N LEU A 155 59.79 11.58 -17.93
CA LEU A 155 58.57 12.14 -18.55
C LEU A 155 57.33 11.97 -17.66
N ARG A 156 57.25 10.92 -16.83
CA ARG A 156 56.18 10.79 -15.84
C ARG A 156 56.32 11.82 -14.73
N GLN A 157 57.52 12.18 -14.31
CA GLN A 157 57.71 13.18 -13.26
C GLN A 157 57.37 14.60 -13.77
N ASP A 158 57.77 14.95 -14.99
CA ASP A 158 57.43 16.24 -15.61
C ASP A 158 55.92 16.34 -15.95
N VAL A 159 55.30 15.25 -16.40
CA VAL A 159 53.86 15.21 -16.68
C VAL A 159 53.04 15.16 -15.38
N VAL A 160 53.54 14.53 -14.32
CA VAL A 160 52.89 14.55 -12.99
C VAL A 160 52.96 15.93 -12.37
N GLU A 161 54.09 16.63 -12.42
CA GLU A 161 54.19 18.00 -11.91
C GLU A 161 53.32 18.99 -12.72
N ALA A 162 53.27 18.86 -14.05
CA ALA A 162 52.36 19.65 -14.88
C ALA A 162 50.88 19.29 -14.67
N ALA A 163 50.57 18.01 -14.44
CA ALA A 163 49.22 17.53 -14.15
C ALA A 163 48.76 17.94 -12.75
N GLU A 164 49.63 17.95 -11.74
CA GLU A 164 49.31 18.41 -10.38
C GLU A 164 49.03 19.91 -10.36
N VAL A 165 49.84 20.73 -11.06
CA VAL A 165 49.56 22.17 -11.21
C VAL A 165 48.25 22.42 -11.97
N THR A 166 47.90 21.57 -12.93
CA THR A 166 46.64 21.67 -13.68
C THR A 166 45.44 21.15 -12.87
N LEU A 167 45.63 20.09 -12.10
CA LEU A 167 44.63 19.52 -11.18
C LEU A 167 44.33 20.48 -10.04
N ASP A 168 45.32 21.18 -9.48
CA ASP A 168 45.10 22.19 -8.45
C ASP A 168 44.34 23.40 -8.98
N LYS A 169 44.66 23.86 -10.19
CA LYS A 169 43.89 24.93 -10.86
C LYS A 169 42.47 24.47 -11.20
N THR A 170 42.31 23.22 -11.62
CA THR A 170 40.99 22.65 -11.94
C THR A 170 40.18 22.41 -10.67
N ALA A 171 40.79 21.96 -9.58
CA ALA A 171 40.17 21.79 -8.28
C ALA A 171 39.77 23.13 -7.68
N ALA A 172 40.61 24.18 -7.81
CA ALA A 172 40.26 25.54 -7.41
C ALA A 172 39.11 26.10 -8.26
N ALA A 173 39.10 25.85 -9.58
CA ALA A 173 38.00 26.26 -10.46
C ALA A 173 36.70 25.51 -10.15
N ILE A 174 36.76 24.20 -9.87
CA ILE A 174 35.62 23.39 -9.44
C ILE A 174 35.11 23.86 -8.07
N ALA A 175 36.00 24.15 -7.11
CA ALA A 175 35.62 24.67 -5.80
C ALA A 175 34.97 26.07 -5.92
N ALA A 176 35.48 26.92 -6.80
CA ALA A 176 34.89 28.23 -7.09
C ALA A 176 33.51 28.11 -7.77
N ALA A 177 33.38 27.21 -8.75
CA ALA A 177 32.12 26.91 -9.42
C ALA A 177 31.09 26.29 -8.47
N THR A 178 31.51 25.36 -7.61
CA THR A 178 30.66 24.75 -6.57
C THR A 178 30.20 25.80 -5.55
N SER A 179 31.09 26.73 -5.17
CA SER A 179 30.74 27.83 -4.26
C SER A 179 29.85 28.89 -4.93
N ALA A 180 29.94 29.07 -6.25
CA ALA A 180 29.03 29.92 -7.01
C ALA A 180 27.65 29.26 -7.16
N GLN A 181 27.62 27.95 -7.43
CA GLN A 181 26.39 27.15 -7.49
C GLN A 181 25.69 27.13 -6.14
N ALA A 182 26.40 26.90 -5.03
CA ALA A 182 25.83 26.94 -3.69
C ALA A 182 25.18 28.30 -3.36
N ARG A 183 25.82 29.41 -3.77
CA ARG A 183 25.24 30.76 -3.63
C ARG A 183 24.02 30.97 -4.53
N SER A 184 24.02 30.41 -5.74
CA SER A 184 22.86 30.42 -6.62
C SER A 184 21.70 29.61 -6.02
N ASP A 185 21.98 28.41 -5.51
CA ASP A 185 21.00 27.52 -4.90
C ASP A 185 20.43 28.13 -3.61
N GLU A 186 21.26 28.80 -2.80
CA GLU A 186 20.82 29.54 -1.61
C GLU A 186 19.92 30.74 -2.00
N ALA A 187 20.26 31.47 -3.07
CA ALA A 187 19.42 32.54 -3.60
C ALA A 187 18.09 32.02 -4.17
N THR A 188 18.10 30.89 -4.88
CA THR A 188 16.89 30.22 -5.38
C THR A 188 16.03 29.71 -4.23
N LEU A 189 16.64 29.13 -3.19
CA LEU A 189 15.94 28.67 -1.99
C LEU A 189 15.34 29.84 -1.20
N ALA A 190 16.05 30.95 -1.10
CA ALA A 190 15.55 32.18 -0.49
C ALA A 190 14.36 32.75 -1.28
N ALA A 191 14.43 32.76 -2.62
CA ALA A 191 13.33 33.17 -3.48
C ALA A 191 12.11 32.24 -3.35
N ALA A 192 12.31 30.92 -3.37
CA ALA A 192 11.23 29.93 -3.18
C ALA A 192 10.59 30.06 -1.79
N THR A 193 11.39 30.31 -0.75
CA THR A 193 10.89 30.58 0.60
C THR A 193 10.07 31.85 0.65
N ALA A 194 10.48 32.92 -0.04
CA ALA A 194 9.72 34.16 -0.14
C ALA A 194 8.38 33.97 -0.88
N THR A 195 8.38 33.23 -1.98
CA THR A 195 7.16 32.86 -2.71
C THR A 195 6.20 32.03 -1.85
N THR A 196 6.73 31.06 -1.10
CA THR A 196 5.93 30.23 -0.18
C THR A 196 5.31 31.09 0.92
N LYS A 197 6.08 31.99 1.55
CA LYS A 197 5.55 32.94 2.54
C LYS A 197 4.46 33.86 1.98
N ALA A 198 4.61 34.30 0.72
CA ALA A 198 3.60 35.11 0.05
C ALA A 198 2.31 34.31 -0.24
N ALA A 199 2.44 33.03 -0.63
CA ALA A 199 1.31 32.12 -0.82
C ALA A 199 0.59 31.82 0.51
N ASP A 200 1.34 31.57 1.59
CA ASP A 200 0.78 31.37 2.93
C ASP A 200 0.02 32.62 3.42
N ALA A 201 0.57 33.81 3.19
CA ALA A 201 -0.10 35.07 3.51
C ALA A 201 -1.39 35.27 2.69
N ALA A 202 -1.38 34.91 1.40
CA ALA A 202 -2.57 34.94 0.56
C ALA A 202 -3.64 33.93 1.02
N ALA A 203 -3.23 32.72 1.41
CA ALA A 203 -4.13 31.69 1.95
C ALA A 203 -4.74 32.10 3.31
N GLN A 204 -3.96 32.74 4.18
CA GLN A 204 -4.45 33.30 5.44
C GLN A 204 -5.43 34.46 5.20
N ALA A 205 -5.17 35.31 4.20
CA ALA A 205 -6.10 36.36 3.81
C ALA A 205 -7.42 35.79 3.26
N ALA A 206 -7.36 34.79 2.38
CA ALA A 206 -8.54 34.10 1.85
C ALA A 206 -9.35 33.41 2.96
N THR A 207 -8.68 32.78 3.93
CA THR A 207 -9.32 32.18 5.11
C THR A 207 -10.02 33.23 5.96
N SER A 208 -9.39 34.39 6.17
CA SER A 208 -9.97 35.50 6.91
C SER A 208 -11.21 36.07 6.21
N VAL A 209 -11.19 36.17 4.88
CA VAL A 209 -12.35 36.57 4.07
C VAL A 209 -13.49 35.53 4.16
N ALA A 210 -13.18 34.24 4.12
CA ALA A 210 -14.18 33.18 4.29
C ALA A 210 -14.80 33.17 5.70
N GLN A 211 -13.99 33.41 6.74
CA GLN A 211 -14.46 33.57 8.11
C GLN A 211 -15.36 34.80 8.26
N ALA A 212 -14.99 35.92 7.64
CA ALA A 212 -15.83 37.12 7.60
C ALA A 212 -17.17 36.85 6.87
N GLY A 213 -17.14 36.15 5.74
CA GLY A 213 -18.35 35.72 5.02
C GLY A 213 -19.25 34.82 5.86
N THR A 214 -18.65 33.90 6.63
CA THR A 214 -19.38 33.02 7.56
C THR A 214 -20.00 33.82 8.71
N ALA A 215 -19.30 34.82 9.25
CA ALA A 215 -19.82 35.70 10.28
C ALA A 215 -20.98 36.57 9.77
N VAL A 216 -20.90 37.07 8.53
CA VAL A 216 -21.99 37.80 7.87
C VAL A 216 -23.21 36.89 7.63
N ALA A 217 -22.99 35.66 7.17
CA ALA A 217 -24.06 34.68 7.00
C ALA A 217 -24.71 34.30 8.35
N ALA A 218 -23.91 34.13 9.41
CA ALA A 218 -24.42 33.87 10.75
C ALA A 218 -25.22 35.06 11.30
N ALA A 219 -24.79 36.29 11.03
CA ALA A 219 -25.53 37.50 11.38
C ALA A 219 -26.84 37.64 10.60
N ALA A 220 -26.85 37.27 9.31
CA ALA A 220 -28.07 37.22 8.49
C ALA A 220 -29.06 36.17 9.04
N ILE A 221 -28.59 34.96 9.37
CA ILE A 221 -29.40 33.91 10.00
C ILE A 221 -29.93 34.37 11.37
N ALA A 222 -29.12 35.07 12.16
CA ALA A 222 -29.56 35.62 13.45
C ALA A 222 -30.66 36.68 13.27
N THR A 223 -30.56 37.51 12.23
CA THR A 223 -31.57 38.52 11.88
C THR A 223 -32.87 37.86 11.42
N THR A 224 -32.80 36.81 10.58
CA THR A 224 -33.97 36.01 10.20
C THR A 224 -34.61 35.32 11.40
N LYS A 225 -33.81 34.73 12.30
CA LYS A 225 -34.30 34.11 13.53
C LYS A 225 -34.96 35.12 14.48
N ALA A 226 -34.48 36.37 14.52
CA ALA A 226 -35.13 37.44 15.27
C ALA A 226 -36.48 37.85 14.65
N GLY A 227 -36.58 37.86 13.32
CA GLY A 227 -37.84 38.01 12.59
C GLY A 227 -38.84 36.89 12.91
N ASP A 228 -38.39 35.63 12.87
CA ASP A 228 -39.20 34.44 13.19
C ASP A 228 -39.62 34.41 14.66
N ALA A 229 -38.78 34.87 15.58
CA ALA A 229 -39.11 35.00 16.99
C ALA A 229 -40.19 36.07 17.21
N THR A 230 -40.11 37.19 16.49
CA THR A 230 -41.13 38.24 16.51
C THR A 230 -42.46 37.74 15.94
N ALA A 231 -42.42 36.99 14.83
CA ALA A 231 -43.60 36.35 14.25
C ALA A 231 -44.24 35.33 15.21
N ARG A 232 -43.42 34.48 15.86
CA ARG A 232 -43.90 33.53 16.87
C ARG A 232 -44.48 34.20 18.11
N ALA A 233 -43.88 35.30 18.57
CA ALA A 233 -44.42 36.09 19.68
C ALA A 233 -45.80 36.68 19.34
N ASN A 234 -45.97 37.18 18.10
CA ASN A 234 -47.26 37.69 17.63
C ASN A 234 -48.32 36.59 17.50
N SER A 235 -47.94 35.40 17.01
CA SER A 235 -48.84 34.24 16.97
C SER A 235 -49.20 33.73 18.37
N ALA A 236 -48.26 33.71 19.31
CA ALA A 236 -48.52 33.32 20.69
C ALA A 236 -49.47 34.30 21.40
N ALA A 237 -49.35 35.61 21.14
CA ALA A 237 -50.26 36.62 21.65
C ALA A 237 -51.70 36.46 21.09
N ALA A 238 -51.83 36.10 19.80
CA ALA A 238 -53.11 35.80 19.19
C ALA A 238 -53.75 34.53 19.77
N SER A 239 -52.97 33.46 19.98
CA SER A 239 -53.43 32.23 20.62
C SER A 239 -53.81 32.43 22.09
N ALA A 240 -53.07 33.26 22.83
CA ALA A 240 -53.41 33.63 24.21
C ALA A 240 -54.75 34.39 24.28
N THR A 241 -54.99 35.28 23.31
CA THR A 241 -56.28 36.01 23.18
C THR A 241 -57.44 35.03 22.86
N GLN A 242 -57.22 34.04 21.98
CA GLN A 242 -58.20 32.98 21.72
C GLN A 242 -58.46 32.09 22.94
N ALA A 243 -57.42 31.73 23.70
CA ALA A 243 -57.55 30.93 24.91
C ALA A 243 -58.30 31.70 26.02
N GLN A 244 -58.02 32.99 26.20
CA GLN A 244 -58.78 33.84 27.13
C GLN A 244 -60.25 33.97 26.73
N ASN A 245 -60.54 34.09 25.43
CA ASN A 245 -61.91 34.10 24.93
C ASN A 245 -62.61 32.75 25.16
N ALA A 246 -61.92 31.62 25.00
CA ALA A 246 -62.48 30.28 25.26
C ALA A 246 -62.79 30.04 26.76
N VAL A 247 -61.97 30.57 27.66
CA VAL A 247 -62.20 30.52 29.11
C VAL A 247 -63.43 31.36 29.51
N ALA A 248 -63.67 32.51 28.88
CA ALA A 248 -64.82 33.38 29.17
C ALA A 248 -66.19 32.76 28.85
N ILE A 249 -66.25 31.72 28.00
CA ILE A 249 -67.47 31.01 27.59
C ILE A 249 -67.65 29.63 28.26
N GLY A 250 -66.85 29.31 29.29
CA GLY A 250 -67.14 28.20 30.20
C GLY A 250 -66.97 26.79 29.62
N ARG A 251 -66.12 26.59 28.61
CA ARG A 251 -65.76 25.25 28.11
C ARG A 251 -64.25 25.06 28.21
N VAL A 252 -63.80 24.21 29.14
CA VAL A 252 -62.40 23.78 29.21
C VAL A 252 -62.37 22.25 29.21
N THR A 253 -61.82 21.65 28.15
CA THR A 253 -61.50 20.22 28.07
C THR A 253 -60.02 20.01 28.40
N ARG A 254 -59.63 18.79 28.80
CA ARG A 254 -58.29 18.45 29.32
C ARG A 254 -57.11 18.90 28.45
N ASP A 255 -57.29 19.05 27.14
CA ASP A 255 -56.23 19.47 26.23
C ASP A 255 -55.77 20.92 26.46
N THR A 256 -56.60 21.77 27.08
CA THR A 256 -56.26 23.18 27.34
C THR A 256 -55.40 23.40 28.60
N LEU A 257 -55.22 22.38 29.45
CA LEU A 257 -54.37 22.49 30.65
C LEU A 257 -52.97 21.88 30.47
N VAL A 258 -52.78 20.99 29.49
CA VAL A 258 -51.47 20.36 29.25
C VAL A 258 -50.55 21.25 28.40
N ASP A 259 -51.09 22.14 27.56
CA ASP A 259 -50.29 23.10 26.79
C ASP A 259 -49.76 24.30 27.61
N VAL A 260 -50.14 24.42 28.88
CA VAL A 260 -49.67 25.50 29.77
C VAL A 260 -48.51 25.05 30.69
N ASP A 261 -48.25 23.74 30.81
CA ASP A 261 -47.21 23.19 31.71
C ASP A 261 -45.97 22.62 30.96
N GLY A 262 -45.87 22.88 29.66
CA GLY A 262 -44.76 22.46 28.79
C GLY A 262 -43.51 23.35 28.80
N VAL A 263 -43.43 24.38 29.65
CA VAL A 263 -42.23 25.22 29.82
C VAL A 263 -41.90 25.39 31.29
N VAL A 264 -41.36 24.35 31.90
CA VAL A 264 -40.64 24.46 33.16
C VAL A 264 -39.33 25.23 32.88
N GLY A 265 -39.39 26.55 33.01
CA GLY A 265 -38.20 27.42 32.87
C GLY A 265 -38.42 28.90 32.59
N SER A 266 -39.63 29.38 32.28
CA SER A 266 -39.90 30.81 32.09
C SER A 266 -41.14 31.24 32.89
N GLY A 267 -40.98 32.16 33.84
CA GLY A 267 -42.00 32.56 34.81
C GLY A 267 -43.26 33.18 34.20
N LEU A 268 -44.21 32.33 33.81
CA LEU A 268 -45.59 32.70 33.44
C LEU A 268 -46.64 32.00 34.33
N GLY A 269 -46.30 31.75 35.59
CA GLY A 269 -47.23 31.23 36.60
C GLY A 269 -47.98 32.33 37.36
N SER A 270 -48.80 33.16 36.69
CA SER A 270 -49.75 34.06 37.40
C SER A 270 -50.91 34.68 36.61
N SER A 271 -51.11 34.44 35.31
CA SER A 271 -52.04 35.28 34.51
C SER A 271 -53.37 34.65 34.04
N LEU A 272 -53.75 33.44 34.48
CA LEU A 272 -55.07 32.88 34.18
C LEU A 272 -56.05 33.09 35.34
N ASN A 273 -56.83 34.17 35.25
CA ASN A 273 -57.93 34.48 36.17
C ASN A 273 -59.14 33.56 35.90
N PHE A 274 -59.16 32.38 36.52
CA PHE A 274 -60.38 31.56 36.57
C PHE A 274 -61.43 32.22 37.50
N PRO A 275 -62.70 32.34 37.07
CA PRO A 275 -63.78 32.90 37.89
C PRO A 275 -64.08 32.04 39.13
N ASP A 276 -64.61 32.66 40.17
CA ASP A 276 -65.00 32.00 41.42
C ASP A 276 -66.06 30.92 41.13
N GLY A 277 -65.84 29.71 41.64
CA GLY A 277 -66.74 28.57 41.41
C GLY A 277 -66.36 27.64 40.25
N ALA A 278 -65.22 27.86 39.57
CA ALA A 278 -64.71 26.91 38.57
C ALA A 278 -64.45 25.51 39.20
N VAL A 279 -64.83 24.46 38.47
CA VAL A 279 -64.70 23.05 38.90
C VAL A 279 -63.76 22.32 37.94
N GLY A 280 -62.82 21.53 38.47
CA GLY A 280 -61.90 20.68 37.71
C GLY A 280 -61.85 19.26 38.26
N GLU A 281 -61.58 18.28 37.40
CA GLU A 281 -61.48 16.86 37.77
C GLU A 281 -60.07 16.33 37.46
N VAL A 282 -59.41 15.73 38.45
CA VAL A 282 -58.14 15.03 38.30
C VAL A 282 -58.41 13.54 38.37
N MET A 283 -58.24 12.82 37.26
CA MET A 283 -58.70 11.43 37.14
C MET A 283 -57.71 10.36 37.63
N PHE A 284 -56.41 10.66 37.76
CA PHE A 284 -55.38 9.66 38.10
C PHE A 284 -54.26 10.25 38.96
N GLY A 285 -53.67 9.43 39.85
CA GLY A 285 -52.60 9.82 40.78
C GLY A 285 -53.05 9.83 42.24
N PRO A 286 -52.13 10.01 43.22
CA PRO A 286 -52.47 10.04 44.64
C PRO A 286 -53.41 11.19 45.03
N ASP A 287 -53.56 12.19 44.15
CA ASP A 287 -54.43 13.36 44.31
C ASP A 287 -55.65 13.34 43.36
N ALA A 288 -56.13 12.16 42.95
CA ALA A 288 -57.30 12.06 42.09
C ALA A 288 -58.59 12.50 42.82
N GLY A 289 -59.37 13.39 42.20
CA GLY A 289 -60.65 13.85 42.72
C GLY A 289 -61.20 15.11 42.05
N TYR A 290 -62.37 15.56 42.52
CA TYR A 290 -63.02 16.80 42.07
C TYR A 290 -62.56 17.99 42.91
N TYR A 291 -62.17 19.08 42.26
CA TYR A 291 -61.71 20.31 42.91
C TYR A 291 -62.60 21.47 42.54
N ALA A 292 -62.93 22.32 43.51
CA ALA A 292 -63.59 23.60 43.27
C ALA A 292 -62.70 24.73 43.76
N LYS A 293 -62.60 25.80 42.98
CA LYS A 293 -61.87 27.01 43.37
C LYS A 293 -62.73 27.85 44.33
N THR A 294 -62.22 28.13 45.52
CA THR A 294 -62.92 28.95 46.52
C THR A 294 -62.10 30.21 46.87
N GLY A 295 -62.76 31.37 46.86
CA GLY A 295 -62.16 32.69 47.16
C GLY A 295 -62.01 33.57 45.91
N ALA A 296 -61.94 34.89 46.11
CA ALA A 296 -61.98 35.92 45.08
C ALA A 296 -60.94 35.75 43.96
N SER A 297 -61.38 36.02 42.73
CA SER A 297 -60.63 35.83 41.49
C SER A 297 -59.21 36.38 41.56
N GLY A 298 -58.22 35.48 41.45
CA GLY A 298 -56.79 35.80 41.41
C GLY A 298 -55.97 35.28 42.59
N ALA A 299 -56.60 34.91 43.72
CA ALA A 299 -55.89 34.39 44.89
C ALA A 299 -56.53 33.16 45.59
N GLY A 300 -57.68 32.66 45.09
CA GLY A 300 -58.36 31.50 45.67
C GLY A 300 -57.63 30.17 45.47
N ALA A 301 -57.63 29.32 46.50
CA ALA A 301 -57.07 27.97 46.47
C ALA A 301 -58.05 26.94 45.89
N TRP A 302 -57.53 25.90 45.25
CA TRP A 302 -58.31 24.73 44.82
C TRP A 302 -58.51 23.79 46.00
N VAL A 303 -59.75 23.50 46.35
CA VAL A 303 -60.09 22.62 47.48
C VAL A 303 -60.66 21.30 46.95
N LEU A 304 -60.03 20.19 47.34
CA LEU A 304 -60.48 18.83 47.02
C LEU A 304 -61.83 18.54 47.69
N LYS A 305 -62.82 18.15 46.89
CA LYS A 305 -64.14 17.73 47.38
C LYS A 305 -64.07 16.27 47.79
N THR A 306 -64.32 16.01 49.06
CA THR A 306 -64.36 14.66 49.63
C THR A 306 -65.81 14.15 49.70
N LYS A 307 -65.99 12.86 49.99
CA LYS A 307 -67.28 12.17 50.16
C LYS A 307 -68.29 12.90 51.07
N ALA A 308 -67.81 13.69 52.04
CA ALA A 308 -68.66 14.47 52.93
C ALA A 308 -69.36 15.66 52.22
N THR A 309 -68.86 16.10 51.06
CA THR A 309 -69.35 17.28 50.33
C THR A 309 -70.07 16.99 49.03
N VAL A 310 -69.96 15.76 48.48
CA VAL A 310 -70.73 15.30 47.32
C VAL A 310 -71.14 13.83 47.54
N PRO A 311 -72.40 13.55 47.90
CA PRO A 311 -72.89 12.18 48.09
C PRO A 311 -72.84 11.37 46.79
N GLY A 312 -72.19 10.19 46.81
CA GLY A 312 -72.16 9.24 45.67
C GLY A 312 -70.81 9.06 44.94
N LEU A 313 -69.72 9.67 45.43
CA LEU A 313 -68.41 9.63 44.76
C LEU A 313 -67.75 8.23 44.72
N ASP A 314 -68.12 7.31 45.62
CA ASP A 314 -67.48 6.00 45.79
C ASP A 314 -67.95 4.92 44.77
N GLU A 315 -68.94 5.20 43.93
CA GLU A 315 -69.47 4.22 42.96
C GLU A 315 -68.82 4.29 41.56
N ARG A 316 -67.88 5.23 41.31
CA ARG A 316 -67.26 5.42 39.98
C ARG A 316 -65.79 4.98 39.85
N THR A 317 -65.15 4.47 40.89
CA THR A 317 -63.72 4.11 40.88
C THR A 317 -63.41 2.64 41.18
N LYS A 318 -64.37 1.72 40.99
CA LYS A 318 -64.09 0.28 41.06
C LYS A 318 -63.75 -0.32 39.70
N ASP A 319 -62.58 -0.98 39.68
CA ASP A 319 -62.06 -1.92 38.70
C ASP A 319 -61.61 -1.37 37.33
N VAL A 320 -60.32 -1.00 37.25
CA VAL A 320 -59.58 -1.06 35.98
C VAL A 320 -58.48 -2.11 36.12
N LEU A 321 -58.71 -3.27 35.51
CA LEU A 321 -57.70 -4.30 35.28
C LEU A 321 -56.55 -3.72 34.44
N LEU A 322 -55.32 -4.02 34.85
CA LEU A 322 -54.13 -3.83 34.01
C LEU A 322 -54.30 -4.65 32.72
N THR A 323 -54.60 -3.99 31.62
CA THR A 323 -54.75 -4.64 30.32
C THR A 323 -53.38 -4.84 29.67
N LYS A 324 -53.28 -5.92 28.88
CA LYS A 324 -52.09 -6.34 28.14
C LYS A 324 -51.42 -5.21 27.31
N SER A 325 -52.18 -4.20 26.86
CA SER A 325 -51.62 -3.13 26.04
C SER A 325 -50.70 -2.19 26.82
N ILE A 326 -50.97 -1.93 28.10
CA ILE A 326 -50.11 -1.08 28.95
C ILE A 326 -48.78 -1.79 29.22
N THR A 327 -48.80 -3.12 29.38
CA THR A 327 -47.58 -3.93 29.52
C THR A 327 -46.80 -4.01 28.21
N ASP A 328 -47.49 -4.07 27.07
CA ASP A 328 -46.87 -4.09 25.73
C ASP A 328 -46.22 -2.74 25.38
N ASP A 329 -46.77 -1.60 25.82
CA ASP A 329 -46.20 -0.27 25.55
C ASP A 329 -44.97 0.05 26.41
N ILE A 330 -44.95 -0.37 27.68
CA ILE A 330 -43.75 -0.30 28.54
C ILE A 330 -42.63 -1.19 27.96
N THR A 331 -43.00 -2.37 27.44
CA THR A 331 -42.06 -3.28 26.79
C THR A 331 -41.52 -2.70 25.48
N ARG A 332 -42.35 -2.03 24.68
CA ARG A 332 -41.97 -1.39 23.41
C ARG A 332 -41.05 -0.18 23.63
N TYR A 333 -41.29 0.60 24.68
CA TYR A 333 -40.43 1.73 25.06
C TYR A 333 -39.02 1.28 25.49
N MET A 334 -38.93 0.22 26.30
CA MET A 334 -37.64 -0.32 26.75
C MET A 334 -36.86 -1.04 25.63
N GLN A 335 -37.55 -1.62 24.64
CA GLN A 335 -36.94 -2.25 23.46
C GLN A 335 -36.35 -1.24 22.46
N GLY A 336 -36.90 -0.01 22.42
CA GLY A 336 -36.41 1.06 21.53
C GLY A 336 -35.08 1.67 21.96
N ILE A 337 -34.76 1.66 23.26
CA ILE A 337 -33.54 2.27 23.80
C ILE A 337 -32.34 1.31 23.79
N LEU A 338 -32.57 -0.01 23.86
CA LEU A 338 -31.49 -0.98 24.18
C LEU A 338 -31.22 -2.06 23.12
N GLY A 339 -31.97 -2.09 22.01
CA GLY A 339 -31.78 -3.07 20.94
C GLY A 339 -32.15 -4.52 21.34
N ARG A 340 -32.63 -5.31 20.38
CA ARG A 340 -33.17 -6.66 20.64
C ARG A 340 -32.07 -7.66 21.01
N PHE A 341 -32.21 -8.30 22.18
CA PHE A 341 -31.50 -9.54 22.53
C PHE A 341 -32.50 -10.58 23.06
N ASN A 342 -33.06 -11.40 22.18
CA ASN A 342 -33.88 -12.55 22.59
C ASN A 342 -32.99 -13.76 22.90
N GLY A 343 -33.17 -14.40 24.07
CA GLY A 343 -32.72 -15.79 24.22
C GLY A 343 -32.25 -16.31 25.58
N LEU A 344 -32.45 -15.62 26.72
CA LEU A 344 -32.09 -16.19 28.03
C LEU A 344 -33.27 -16.18 29.02
N GLN A 345 -33.84 -17.36 29.29
CA GLN A 345 -34.77 -17.54 30.40
C GLN A 345 -34.04 -17.28 31.74
N GLY A 346 -34.43 -16.20 32.44
CA GLY A 346 -34.00 -15.92 33.82
C GLY A 346 -33.31 -14.57 34.05
N PHE A 347 -32.95 -13.84 32.99
CA PHE A 347 -32.27 -12.54 33.07
C PHE A 347 -33.12 -11.41 32.48
N VAL A 348 -33.01 -10.21 33.04
CA VAL A 348 -33.64 -8.97 32.55
C VAL A 348 -32.66 -8.15 31.72
N TRP A 349 -31.35 -8.32 31.97
CA TRP A 349 -30.28 -7.67 31.22
C TRP A 349 -29.00 -8.54 31.23
N ALA A 350 -28.25 -8.56 30.12
CA ALA A 350 -26.99 -9.29 29.98
C ALA A 350 -26.02 -8.52 29.08
N ALA A 351 -24.74 -8.45 29.45
CA ALA A 351 -23.70 -7.85 28.62
C ALA A 351 -23.38 -8.71 27.37
N ALA A 352 -22.80 -8.08 26.34
CA ALA A 352 -22.44 -8.73 25.07
C ALA A 352 -21.61 -10.01 25.29
N ARG A 353 -21.86 -11.03 24.45
CA ARG A 353 -21.15 -12.31 24.53
C ARG A 353 -19.69 -12.13 24.11
N ASP A 354 -18.78 -12.86 24.76
CA ASP A 354 -17.43 -13.02 24.23
C ASP A 354 -17.43 -13.84 22.92
N SER A 355 -16.28 -13.92 22.26
CA SER A 355 -16.09 -14.69 21.01
C SER A 355 -16.37 -16.19 21.14
N LEU A 356 -16.65 -16.69 22.35
CA LEU A 356 -17.01 -18.08 22.64
C LEU A 356 -18.48 -18.21 23.07
N GLY A 357 -19.29 -17.16 22.88
CA GLY A 357 -20.74 -17.17 23.11
C GLY A 357 -21.16 -17.02 24.58
N ARG A 358 -20.29 -16.55 25.47
CA ARG A 358 -20.51 -16.53 26.93
C ARG A 358 -20.79 -15.11 27.45
N VAL A 359 -21.68 -14.99 28.44
CA VAL A 359 -22.08 -13.69 29.04
C VAL A 359 -21.28 -13.42 30.33
N PRO A 360 -20.48 -12.34 30.40
CA PRO A 360 -19.63 -12.06 31.56
C PRO A 360 -20.36 -11.40 32.75
N LEU A 361 -21.49 -10.72 32.51
CA LEU A 361 -22.25 -9.97 33.51
C LEU A 361 -23.74 -9.95 33.14
N GLY A 362 -24.63 -10.25 34.10
CA GLY A 362 -26.08 -10.15 33.89
C GLY A 362 -26.87 -9.84 35.16
N VAL A 363 -28.06 -9.24 34.98
CA VAL A 363 -29.03 -8.97 36.05
C VAL A 363 -30.20 -9.93 35.91
N THR A 364 -30.48 -10.67 36.98
CA THR A 364 -31.55 -11.67 37.02
C THR A 364 -32.93 -11.02 37.21
N LYS A 365 -34.01 -11.77 36.94
CA LYS A 365 -35.41 -11.33 37.11
C LYS A 365 -35.79 -10.91 38.54
N THR A 366 -34.95 -11.20 39.53
CA THR A 366 -35.14 -10.79 40.94
C THR A 366 -34.24 -9.61 41.34
N GLY A 367 -33.53 -8.98 40.41
CA GLY A 367 -32.67 -7.81 40.67
C GLY A 367 -31.25 -8.12 41.15
N ALA A 368 -30.85 -9.40 41.25
CA ALA A 368 -29.47 -9.76 41.63
C ALA A 368 -28.51 -9.64 40.44
N VAL A 369 -27.34 -9.01 40.67
CA VAL A 369 -26.22 -8.94 39.71
C VAL A 369 -25.41 -10.24 39.79
N ALA A 370 -25.43 -11.02 38.72
CA ALA A 370 -24.65 -12.24 38.60
C ALA A 370 -23.35 -11.95 37.81
N ILE A 371 -22.22 -11.96 38.52
CA ILE A 371 -20.87 -12.08 37.96
C ILE A 371 -20.48 -13.54 38.12
N ARG A 372 -20.01 -14.20 37.05
CA ARG A 372 -19.65 -15.61 37.18
C ARG A 372 -18.42 -15.77 38.08
N ARG A 373 -18.63 -16.42 39.24
CA ARG A 373 -17.63 -17.06 40.11
C ARG A 373 -17.42 -18.51 39.70
N ASN A 374 -16.16 -18.94 39.61
CA ASN A 374 -15.69 -20.33 39.73
C ASN A 374 -14.27 -20.22 40.32
N LEU A 375 -13.80 -20.94 41.35
CA LEU A 375 -14.35 -22.00 42.20
C LEU A 375 -13.29 -22.25 43.29
N VAL A 376 -13.54 -21.97 44.57
CA VAL A 376 -12.87 -22.66 45.69
C VAL A 376 -13.87 -22.80 46.83
N ARG A 377 -14.39 -24.02 47.01
CA ARG A 377 -15.12 -24.44 48.20
C ARG A 377 -14.24 -25.49 48.86
N GLY A 378 -13.77 -25.20 50.07
CA GLY A 378 -12.98 -26.13 50.88
C GLY A 378 -11.67 -25.53 51.35
N LEU A 379 -11.74 -24.73 52.43
CA LEU A 379 -10.77 -24.64 53.53
C LEU A 379 -11.28 -23.58 54.51
N ALA A 380 -11.58 -23.97 55.75
CA ALA A 380 -11.92 -23.05 56.80
C ALA A 380 -10.69 -22.22 57.18
N LEU A 381 -10.66 -20.96 56.75
CA LEU A 381 -9.64 -19.97 57.15
C LEU A 381 -10.37 -18.84 57.88
N SER A 382 -10.54 -19.00 59.19
CA SER A 382 -11.33 -18.10 60.05
C SER A 382 -10.82 -16.65 60.10
N ASP A 383 -9.61 -16.38 59.64
CA ASP A 383 -8.92 -15.10 59.85
C ASP A 383 -8.75 -14.21 58.60
N TYR A 384 -9.24 -14.62 57.42
CA TYR A 384 -9.10 -13.87 56.16
C TYR A 384 -10.45 -13.41 55.59
N VAL A 385 -10.49 -12.18 55.05
CA VAL A 385 -11.68 -11.59 54.41
C VAL A 385 -11.73 -11.94 52.92
N GLU A 386 -10.57 -11.98 52.27
CA GLU A 386 -10.48 -12.28 50.84
C GLU A 386 -9.15 -12.97 50.52
N VAL A 387 -9.22 -14.01 49.67
CA VAL A 387 -8.08 -14.86 49.32
C VAL A 387 -8.11 -15.13 47.82
N TRP A 388 -7.00 -14.84 47.13
CA TRP A 388 -6.82 -15.17 45.72
C TRP A 388 -5.71 -16.22 45.57
N GLY A 389 -5.99 -17.28 44.81
CA GLY A 389 -5.09 -18.42 44.67
C GLY A 389 -5.34 -19.19 43.38
N ASP A 390 -4.40 -20.07 43.04
CA ASP A 390 -4.50 -20.93 41.87
C ASP A 390 -5.37 -22.17 42.13
N ARG A 391 -5.63 -22.95 41.07
CA ARG A 391 -6.45 -24.18 41.13
C ARG A 391 -5.85 -25.28 42.02
N ALA A 392 -4.61 -25.17 42.47
CA ALA A 392 -3.97 -26.13 43.37
C ALA A 392 -4.11 -25.74 44.86
N GLY A 393 -4.93 -24.74 45.18
CA GLY A 393 -5.19 -24.31 46.56
C GLY A 393 -4.08 -23.47 47.18
N ARG A 394 -3.20 -22.88 46.36
CA ARG A 394 -2.07 -22.07 46.83
C ARG A 394 -2.48 -20.60 46.89
N ILE A 395 -2.34 -19.97 48.05
CA ILE A 395 -2.69 -18.56 48.27
C ILE A 395 -1.59 -17.66 47.69
N ALA A 396 -1.95 -16.85 46.69
CA ALA A 396 -1.06 -15.83 46.11
C ALA A 396 -1.17 -14.50 46.87
N LEU A 397 -2.37 -14.17 47.37
CA LEU A 397 -2.65 -12.94 48.12
C LEU A 397 -3.78 -13.20 49.13
N GLY A 398 -3.57 -12.84 50.39
CA GLY A 398 -4.60 -12.90 51.43
C GLY A 398 -4.67 -11.63 52.26
N ILE A 399 -5.87 -11.07 52.43
CA ILE A 399 -6.14 -9.93 53.32
C ILE A 399 -6.81 -10.45 54.59
N SER A 400 -6.14 -10.32 55.73
CA SER A 400 -6.70 -10.74 57.01
C SER A 400 -7.80 -9.77 57.48
N LYS A 401 -8.68 -10.24 58.37
CA LYS A 401 -9.71 -9.40 59.05
C LYS A 401 -9.13 -8.23 59.86
N ARG A 402 -7.80 -8.20 60.06
CA ARG A 402 -7.06 -7.12 60.73
C ARG A 402 -6.26 -6.24 59.76
N GLY A 403 -6.49 -6.37 58.44
CA GLY A 403 -5.88 -5.52 57.41
C GLY A 403 -4.46 -5.90 56.98
N ALA A 404 -3.88 -7.00 57.50
CA ALA A 404 -2.56 -7.46 57.08
C ALA A 404 -2.65 -8.23 55.74
N VAL A 405 -1.81 -7.84 54.77
CA VAL A 405 -1.68 -8.47 53.45
C VAL A 405 -0.53 -9.49 53.48
N THR A 406 -0.79 -10.73 53.10
CA THR A 406 0.22 -11.81 53.04
C THR A 406 0.45 -12.27 51.60
N ILE A 407 1.71 -12.30 51.15
CA ILE A 407 2.19 -12.83 49.86
C ILE A 407 3.35 -13.79 50.14
N ARG A 408 3.47 -14.93 49.42
CA ARG A 408 4.57 -15.92 49.60
C ARG A 408 5.17 -16.30 48.23
N ARG A 409 6.48 -16.55 47.99
CA ARG A 409 7.71 -16.93 48.75
C ARG A 409 8.98 -16.34 48.04
N ASN A 410 10.17 -16.08 48.62
CA ASN A 410 11.15 -16.91 49.37
C ASN A 410 12.21 -16.00 50.08
N PHE A 411 12.61 -16.34 51.33
CA PHE A 411 13.66 -15.78 52.23
C PHE A 411 13.58 -14.26 52.54
N VAL A 412 13.50 -13.76 53.78
CA VAL A 412 14.26 -14.04 55.02
C VAL A 412 13.36 -13.83 56.24
N ARG A 413 13.46 -14.71 57.25
CA ARG A 413 12.92 -14.52 58.59
C ARG A 413 14.12 -14.34 59.53
N GLY A 414 14.25 -13.16 60.14
CA GLY A 414 15.23 -12.97 61.22
C GLY A 414 15.91 -11.61 61.26
N LEU A 415 15.16 -10.51 61.39
CA LEU A 415 15.61 -9.31 62.10
C LEU A 415 14.38 -8.65 62.74
N SER A 416 14.45 -8.33 64.02
CA SER A 416 13.43 -7.55 64.73
C SER A 416 13.42 -6.12 64.18
N MET A 417 12.55 -5.85 63.21
CA MET A 417 12.41 -4.54 62.57
C MET A 417 11.14 -3.83 63.07
N THR A 418 11.21 -3.34 64.30
CA THR A 418 10.08 -2.69 64.97
C THR A 418 9.59 -1.44 64.23
N ASN A 419 10.44 -0.83 63.40
CA ASN A 419 10.20 0.46 62.73
C ASN A 419 10.00 0.39 61.20
N TYR A 420 9.98 -0.78 60.57
CA TYR A 420 9.85 -0.91 59.10
C TYR A 420 8.57 -1.65 58.69
N ILE A 421 7.97 -1.22 57.59
CA ILE A 421 6.82 -1.86 56.92
C ILE A 421 7.32 -2.94 55.97
N GLU A 422 8.36 -2.63 55.20
CA GLU A 422 8.90 -3.53 54.18
C GLU A 422 10.39 -3.28 53.99
N VAL A 423 11.18 -4.34 53.82
CA VAL A 423 12.64 -4.27 53.67
C VAL A 423 13.09 -5.27 52.61
N TRP A 424 13.89 -4.80 51.66
CA TRP A 424 14.53 -5.61 50.64
C TRP A 424 16.04 -5.62 50.88
N GLY A 425 16.61 -6.82 50.90
CA GLY A 425 18.03 -7.05 51.15
C GLY A 425 18.55 -8.21 50.32
N ASP A 426 19.88 -8.31 50.24
CA ASP A 426 20.52 -9.43 49.57
C ASP A 426 20.42 -10.74 50.38
N ARG A 427 20.85 -11.85 49.79
CA ARG A 427 20.83 -13.17 50.45
C ARG A 427 21.72 -13.25 51.70
N ALA A 428 22.62 -12.29 51.90
CA ALA A 428 23.49 -12.19 53.07
C ALA A 428 22.86 -11.37 54.23
N GLY A 429 21.62 -10.88 54.06
CA GLY A 429 20.90 -10.12 55.08
C GLY A 429 21.25 -8.64 55.13
N ARG A 430 21.97 -8.09 54.12
CA ARG A 430 22.28 -6.66 54.04
C ARG A 430 21.09 -5.91 53.45
N VAL A 431 20.63 -4.89 54.17
CA VAL A 431 19.44 -4.10 53.79
C VAL A 431 19.79 -3.14 52.64
N ALA A 432 19.27 -3.39 51.45
CA ALA A 432 19.43 -2.47 50.32
C ALA A 432 18.42 -1.31 50.42
N LEU A 433 17.19 -1.61 50.85
CA LEU A 433 16.09 -0.66 50.93
C LEU A 433 15.13 -1.02 52.07
N GLY A 434 14.71 -0.05 52.87
CA GLY A 434 13.64 -0.24 53.85
C GLY A 434 12.65 0.93 53.86
N ILE A 435 11.35 0.62 53.85
CA ILE A 435 10.26 1.58 54.05
C ILE A 435 9.91 1.58 55.54
N THR A 436 10.11 2.71 56.21
CA THR A 436 9.76 2.85 57.63
C THR A 436 8.24 2.95 57.81
N LYS A 437 7.74 2.66 59.02
CA LYS A 437 6.32 2.85 59.40
C LYS A 437 5.82 4.29 59.30
N ARG A 438 6.74 5.25 59.12
CA ARG A 438 6.43 6.67 58.89
C ARG A 438 6.53 7.07 57.40
N GLY A 439 6.69 6.11 56.49
CA GLY A 439 6.75 6.35 55.04
C GLY A 439 8.10 6.84 54.50
N ALA A 440 9.14 6.94 55.34
CA ALA A 440 10.48 7.30 54.90
C ALA A 440 11.23 6.07 54.35
N ILE A 441 11.95 6.26 53.24
CA ILE A 441 12.77 5.23 52.59
C ILE A 441 14.22 5.36 53.09
N ALA A 442 14.77 4.28 53.64
CA ALA A 442 16.15 4.21 54.14
C ALA A 442 16.98 3.22 53.29
N PHE A 443 18.22 3.59 52.97
CA PHE A 443 19.20 2.74 52.27
C PHE A 443 20.38 2.46 53.21
N SER A 444 20.94 1.24 53.20
CA SER A 444 22.19 0.99 53.95
C SER A 444 23.42 1.43 53.14
N ARG A 445 24.41 1.98 53.83
CA ARG A 445 25.64 2.52 53.25
C ARG A 445 26.50 1.41 52.68
N THR A 446 26.65 1.35 51.36
CA THR A 446 27.82 0.75 50.70
C THR A 446 28.14 1.45 49.37
N ASN A 447 29.24 2.21 49.38
CA ASN A 447 30.16 2.56 48.30
C ASN A 447 29.64 2.60 46.85
N LEU A 448 29.03 3.72 46.47
CA LEU A 448 29.10 4.27 45.12
C LEU A 448 28.76 5.77 45.19
N LEU A 449 29.70 6.54 45.73
CA LEU A 449 29.66 8.00 45.76
C LEU A 449 30.67 8.53 44.74
N VAL A 450 30.19 8.91 43.55
CA VAL A 450 30.72 10.09 42.87
C VAL A 450 29.74 11.21 43.19
N SER A 451 29.97 11.89 44.32
CA SER A 451 29.31 13.16 44.59
C SER A 451 30.17 14.27 43.97
N SER A 452 29.88 14.65 42.72
CA SER A 452 30.18 16.00 42.27
C SER A 452 28.90 16.83 42.42
N LEU A 453 29.00 17.87 43.24
CA LEU A 453 27.93 18.83 43.51
C LEU A 453 27.48 19.50 42.20
N LEU A 454 26.27 19.20 41.73
CA LEU A 454 25.52 20.08 40.81
C LEU A 454 24.72 21.08 41.66
N TRP A 455 25.42 22.01 42.31
CA TRP A 455 24.75 23.00 43.16
C TRP A 455 24.29 24.25 42.38
N GLU A 456 24.80 24.50 41.17
CA GLU A 456 24.67 25.85 40.58
C GLU A 456 23.65 26.02 39.45
N ARG A 457 23.08 24.97 38.82
CA ARG A 457 22.34 25.19 37.56
C ARG A 457 20.81 25.21 37.60
N TYR A 458 20.16 24.68 38.65
CA TYR A 458 18.70 24.50 38.61
C TYR A 458 17.92 24.87 39.88
N GLY A 459 18.57 25.32 40.97
CA GLY A 459 17.86 25.76 42.18
C GLY A 459 16.99 24.70 42.88
N LEU A 460 17.04 23.44 42.45
CA LEU A 460 16.21 22.35 42.96
C LEU A 460 17.02 21.46 43.91
N ARG A 461 16.58 21.38 45.16
CA ARG A 461 17.17 20.49 46.17
C ARG A 461 16.71 19.05 45.88
N HIS A 462 17.58 18.23 45.31
CA HIS A 462 17.36 16.79 45.19
C HIS A 462 18.30 16.04 46.13
N LEU A 463 17.76 15.07 46.87
CA LEU A 463 18.54 14.20 47.75
C LEU A 463 19.30 13.16 46.92
N TRP A 464 18.71 12.75 45.79
CA TRP A 464 19.26 11.76 44.87
C TRP A 464 18.66 11.92 43.47
N THR A 465 19.46 11.69 42.42
CA THR A 465 19.02 11.72 41.01
C THR A 465 19.64 10.56 40.22
N VAL A 466 18.89 10.04 39.24
CA VAL A 466 19.42 9.25 38.13
C VAL A 466 19.48 10.16 36.92
N VAL A 467 20.67 10.32 36.36
CA VAL A 467 20.88 11.11 35.15
C VAL A 467 21.28 10.22 33.98
N ASP A 468 20.83 10.57 32.78
CA ASP A 468 21.34 9.95 31.55
C ASP A 468 22.78 10.42 31.24
N LYS A 469 23.37 9.86 30.18
CA LYS A 469 24.72 10.23 29.70
C LYS A 469 24.88 11.71 29.33
N ASN A 470 23.78 12.43 29.16
CA ASN A 470 23.74 13.85 28.83
C ASN A 470 23.40 14.73 30.05
N GLY A 471 23.35 14.15 31.25
CA GLY A 471 23.06 14.85 32.50
C GLY A 471 21.59 15.15 32.76
N ARG A 472 20.64 14.56 32.01
CA ARG A 472 19.19 14.78 32.19
C ARG A 472 18.62 13.87 33.26
N VAL A 473 17.86 14.44 34.19
CA VAL A 473 17.29 13.71 35.35
C VAL A 473 16.06 12.90 34.95
N GLY A 474 16.19 11.58 34.87
CA GLY A 474 15.07 10.67 34.59
C GLY A 474 14.24 10.32 35.84
N LEU A 475 14.90 10.31 37.01
CA LEU A 475 14.26 10.03 38.31
C LEU A 475 14.97 10.83 39.40
N ALA A 476 14.23 11.57 40.22
CA ALA A 476 14.80 12.26 41.38
C ALA A 476 13.94 12.08 42.62
N ILE A 477 14.59 12.00 43.77
CA ILE A 477 13.94 12.10 45.08
C ILE A 477 14.32 13.45 45.65
N ASN A 478 13.34 14.31 45.88
CA ASN A 478 13.61 15.59 46.54
C ASN A 478 13.79 15.40 48.06
N TYR A 479 14.32 16.41 48.74
CA TYR A 479 14.53 16.42 50.20
C TYR A 479 13.25 16.20 51.04
N ARG A 480 12.07 16.25 50.42
CA ARG A 480 10.78 15.94 51.07
C ARG A 480 10.34 14.49 50.84
N GLY A 481 11.20 13.64 50.27
CA GLY A 481 10.91 12.24 49.98
C GLY A 481 9.95 12.03 48.80
N ARG A 482 9.62 13.07 48.03
CA ARG A 482 8.77 12.91 46.83
C ARG A 482 9.61 12.42 45.66
N LEU A 483 9.16 11.30 45.08
CA LEU A 483 9.67 10.79 43.82
C LEU A 483 9.12 11.66 42.68
N GLN A 484 10.01 12.36 41.99
CA GLN A 484 9.72 13.01 40.72
C GLN A 484 10.29 12.15 39.60
N ALA A 485 9.40 11.44 38.90
CA ALA A 485 9.72 10.82 37.63
C ALA A 485 9.37 11.82 36.52
N ARG A 486 10.37 12.53 36.00
CA ARG A 486 10.24 13.26 34.74
C ARG A 486 10.77 12.35 33.65
N ILE A 487 9.94 11.38 33.28
CA ILE A 487 10.16 10.63 32.05
C ILE A 487 9.74 11.57 30.92
N ASP A 488 10.67 12.39 30.44
CA ASP A 488 10.51 13.09 29.18
C ASP A 488 10.19 12.04 28.09
N PRO A 489 9.01 12.07 27.44
CA PRO A 489 8.62 11.05 26.49
C PRO A 489 9.68 10.82 25.38
N PRO A 490 10.32 11.85 24.81
CA PRO A 490 11.51 11.70 23.96
C PRO A 490 12.65 10.91 24.60
N SER A 491 13.01 11.16 25.86
CA SER A 491 14.11 10.47 26.56
C SER A 491 13.78 9.00 26.87
N TRP A 492 12.50 8.66 27.10
CA TRP A 492 12.04 7.27 27.25
C TRP A 492 11.98 6.52 25.92
N VAL A 493 11.56 7.21 24.87
CA VAL A 493 11.62 6.67 23.50
C VAL A 493 13.07 6.47 23.07
N ALA A 494 13.97 7.39 23.41
CA ALA A 494 15.39 7.25 23.15
C ALA A 494 16.01 6.10 23.95
N SER A 495 15.63 5.91 25.22
CA SER A 495 16.12 4.77 26.02
C SER A 495 15.55 3.43 25.57
N GLN A 496 14.33 3.38 25.03
CA GLN A 496 13.78 2.20 24.34
C GLN A 496 14.47 1.93 23.00
N ARG A 497 14.90 2.97 22.28
CA ARG A 497 15.71 2.84 21.05
C ARG A 497 17.14 2.38 21.32
N GLU A 498 17.74 2.78 22.43
CA GLU A 498 19.10 2.40 22.83
C GLU A 498 19.16 1.07 23.62
N ALA A 499 18.06 0.66 24.27
CA ALA A 499 17.90 -0.70 24.80
C ALA A 499 17.72 -1.66 23.62
N THR A 500 18.83 -2.12 23.07
CA THR A 500 18.88 -3.12 22.00
C THR A 500 18.17 -4.38 22.45
N LEU A 501 16.89 -4.50 22.12
CA LEU A 501 16.25 -5.80 22.03
C LEU A 501 17.17 -6.69 21.18
N PRO A 502 17.42 -7.95 21.59
CA PRO A 502 18.20 -8.88 20.77
C PRO A 502 17.73 -8.84 19.32
N GLU A 503 18.64 -8.96 18.36
CA GLU A 503 18.32 -8.87 16.92
C GLU A 503 17.16 -9.81 16.54
N THR A 504 17.14 -10.99 17.14
CA THR A 504 16.06 -11.99 17.03
C THR A 504 14.72 -11.48 17.55
N THR A 505 14.68 -10.66 18.60
CA THR A 505 13.47 -10.05 19.14
C THR A 505 12.94 -8.93 18.24
N VAL A 506 13.82 -8.08 17.71
CA VAL A 506 13.41 -7.02 16.75
C VAL A 506 12.85 -7.63 15.47
N ILE A 507 13.50 -8.69 14.98
CA ILE A 507 13.04 -9.42 13.80
C ILE A 507 11.75 -10.19 14.12
N ALA A 508 11.62 -10.85 15.27
CA ALA A 508 10.40 -11.57 15.66
C ALA A 508 9.16 -10.65 15.78
N LEU A 509 9.34 -9.35 16.04
CA LEU A 509 8.23 -8.39 16.06
C LEU A 509 7.71 -8.03 14.65
N GLY A 510 8.49 -8.27 13.58
CA GLY A 510 8.13 -7.93 12.20
C GLY A 510 8.14 -9.11 11.20
N ALA A 511 8.78 -10.23 11.56
CA ALA A 511 8.89 -11.44 10.76
C ALA A 511 7.83 -12.46 11.19
N ALA A 512 7.08 -13.01 10.23
CA ALA A 512 6.29 -14.21 10.48
C ALA A 512 7.00 -15.46 9.93
N GLY A 513 6.71 -16.62 10.51
CA GLY A 513 7.43 -17.86 10.26
C GLY A 513 8.64 -18.06 11.17
N THR A 514 9.40 -19.12 10.92
CA THR A 514 10.65 -19.39 11.66
C THR A 514 11.78 -18.58 11.05
N VAL A 515 12.31 -17.62 11.83
CA VAL A 515 13.45 -16.79 11.44
C VAL A 515 14.76 -17.59 11.53
N GLN A 516 15.58 -17.49 10.48
CA GLN A 516 16.87 -18.14 10.32
C GLN A 516 17.88 -17.17 9.68
N ASP A 517 19.18 -17.49 9.74
CA ASP A 517 20.25 -16.79 9.01
C ASP A 517 20.23 -15.25 9.17
N VAL A 518 20.04 -14.76 10.40
CA VAL A 518 20.04 -13.32 10.69
C VAL A 518 21.46 -12.77 10.53
N VAL A 519 21.61 -11.81 9.63
CA VAL A 519 22.85 -11.07 9.39
C VAL A 519 22.54 -9.58 9.45
N LYS A 520 23.25 -8.86 10.32
CA LYS A 520 23.25 -7.40 10.30
C LYS A 520 24.21 -6.90 9.23
N ASP A 521 23.68 -6.24 8.21
CA ASP A 521 24.43 -5.61 7.12
C ASP A 521 24.21 -4.10 7.17
N LYS A 522 25.16 -3.38 7.78
CA LYS A 522 25.10 -1.92 8.03
C LYS A 522 23.83 -1.52 8.79
N GLU A 523 22.92 -0.82 8.12
CA GLU A 523 21.63 -0.34 8.65
C GLU A 523 20.49 -1.34 8.44
N PHE A 524 20.76 -2.57 8.01
CA PHE A 524 19.74 -3.57 7.74
C PHE A 524 19.95 -4.86 8.52
N TYR A 525 18.84 -5.51 8.87
CA TYR A 525 18.82 -6.93 9.17
C TYR A 525 18.38 -7.68 7.93
N ARG A 526 19.25 -8.57 7.43
CA ARG A 526 18.89 -9.58 6.44
C ARG A 526 18.64 -10.88 7.17
N TYR A 527 17.57 -11.57 6.81
CA TYR A 527 17.23 -12.84 7.44
C TYR A 527 16.44 -13.72 6.47
N LYS A 528 16.38 -15.02 6.76
CA LYS A 528 15.47 -15.93 6.07
C LYS A 528 14.29 -16.27 6.96
N SER A 529 13.11 -16.43 6.38
CA SER A 529 11.95 -16.91 7.14
C SER A 529 11.06 -17.83 6.32
N THR A 530 10.31 -18.68 7.02
CA THR A 530 9.37 -19.68 6.50
C THR A 530 7.91 -19.32 6.81
N PRO A 531 7.39 -18.13 6.46
CA PRO A 531 6.03 -17.74 6.84
C PRO A 531 4.95 -18.72 6.39
N ASP A 532 5.17 -19.37 5.25
CA ASP A 532 4.23 -20.29 4.62
C ASP A 532 4.90 -21.65 4.31
N GLY A 533 5.92 -22.01 5.09
CA GLY A 533 6.68 -23.26 4.92
C GLY A 533 7.81 -23.21 3.88
N VAL A 534 7.93 -22.14 3.09
CA VAL A 534 9.06 -21.91 2.15
C VAL A 534 10.00 -20.85 2.69
N THR A 535 11.30 -21.17 2.76
CA THR A 535 12.34 -20.25 3.24
C THR A 535 12.64 -19.17 2.21
N MET A 536 12.35 -17.91 2.54
CA MET A 536 12.58 -16.74 1.68
C MET A 536 13.49 -15.71 2.35
N PRO A 537 14.35 -15.00 1.58
CA PRO A 537 15.21 -13.95 2.12
C PRO A 537 14.46 -12.62 2.26
N TYR A 538 14.71 -11.93 3.37
CA TYR A 538 14.11 -10.65 3.70
C TYR A 538 15.15 -9.65 4.18
N VAL A 539 14.84 -8.37 4.01
CA VAL A 539 15.60 -7.23 4.52
C VAL A 539 14.68 -6.31 5.32
N MET A 540 15.11 -5.91 6.52
CA MET A 540 14.35 -5.05 7.43
C MET A 540 15.26 -3.94 7.98
N ARG A 541 14.69 -2.75 8.18
CA ARG A 541 15.38 -1.66 8.87
C ARG A 541 15.18 -1.78 10.39
N PRO A 542 16.24 -1.71 11.22
CA PRO A 542 16.17 -1.80 12.67
C PRO A 542 15.64 -0.52 13.33
N ALA A 543 15.55 0.58 12.57
CA ALA A 543 15.22 1.91 13.09
C ALA A 543 13.83 1.97 13.75
N TYR A 544 12.93 1.03 13.44
CA TYR A 544 11.62 0.91 14.07
C TYR A 544 11.33 -0.57 14.37
N ALA A 545 10.98 -0.86 15.63
CA ALA A 545 10.46 -2.18 15.98
C ALA A 545 9.16 -2.43 15.19
N GLY A 546 9.11 -3.55 14.46
CA GLY A 546 7.97 -3.86 13.58
C GLY A 546 7.98 -3.13 12.23
N SER A 547 9.10 -2.54 11.80
CA SER A 547 9.30 -2.12 10.40
C SER A 547 8.95 -3.27 9.46
N PRO A 548 8.31 -3.00 8.30
CA PRO A 548 8.02 -4.06 7.35
C PRO A 548 9.32 -4.68 6.86
N SER A 549 9.27 -5.99 6.72
CA SER A 549 10.35 -6.73 6.07
C SER A 549 10.06 -6.79 4.58
N LEU A 550 11.03 -6.36 3.79
CA LEU A 550 10.97 -6.40 2.35
C LEU A 550 11.58 -7.70 1.84
N LEU A 551 10.98 -8.31 0.82
CA LEU A 551 11.58 -9.45 0.13
C LEU A 551 12.93 -9.07 -0.51
N ASP A 552 14.00 -9.82 -0.19
CA ASP A 552 15.37 -9.55 -0.66
C ASP A 552 15.78 -10.46 -1.84
N THR A 553 14.88 -10.65 -2.81
CA THR A 553 15.10 -11.54 -3.97
C THR A 553 15.51 -10.79 -5.25
N THR A 554 15.26 -9.49 -5.31
CA THR A 554 15.49 -8.66 -6.50
C THR A 554 16.18 -7.35 -6.14
N SER A 555 17.00 -6.80 -7.03
CA SER A 555 17.54 -5.44 -6.88
C SER A 555 16.49 -4.36 -7.17
N ARG A 556 15.35 -4.72 -7.74
CA ARG A 556 14.25 -3.80 -8.07
C ARG A 556 13.09 -3.91 -7.09
N LEU A 557 12.42 -2.78 -6.85
CA LEU A 557 11.13 -2.68 -6.19
C LEU A 557 10.09 -2.26 -7.23
N ALA A 558 9.11 -3.11 -7.52
CA ALA A 558 8.03 -2.76 -8.44
C ALA A 558 7.13 -1.71 -7.78
N ILE A 559 6.76 -0.66 -8.52
CA ILE A 559 5.89 0.41 -8.04
C ILE A 559 4.61 0.41 -8.86
N HIS A 560 3.48 0.26 -8.16
CA HIS A 560 2.13 0.29 -8.73
C HIS A 560 1.41 1.54 -8.19
N ILE A 561 0.89 2.34 -9.10
CA ILE A 561 0.19 3.60 -8.78
C ILE A 561 -1.31 3.33 -8.86
N SER A 562 -2.07 3.77 -7.87
CA SER A 562 -3.53 3.82 -7.91
C SER A 562 -4.01 5.26 -8.01
N TYR A 563 -4.90 5.54 -8.97
CA TYR A 563 -5.40 6.90 -9.22
C TYR A 563 -6.88 6.92 -9.61
N GLY A 564 -7.51 8.10 -9.55
CA GLY A 564 -8.93 8.29 -9.85
C GLY A 564 -9.74 8.75 -8.63
N GLN A 565 -10.93 8.17 -8.43
CA GLN A 565 -11.94 8.65 -7.45
C GLN A 565 -12.01 7.79 -6.16
N SER A 566 -13.09 7.96 -5.40
CA SER A 566 -13.33 7.34 -4.08
C SER A 566 -13.13 5.82 -4.08
N TRP A 567 -13.48 5.12 -5.17
CA TRP A 567 -13.33 3.67 -5.25
C TRP A 567 -11.89 3.15 -5.08
N ARG A 568 -10.89 3.99 -5.37
CA ARG A 568 -9.47 3.65 -5.17
C ARG A 568 -8.94 4.13 -3.82
N THR A 569 -9.54 5.19 -3.25
CA THR A 569 -9.05 5.83 -2.04
C THR A 569 -9.75 5.36 -0.77
N GLU A 570 -10.95 4.80 -0.90
CA GLU A 570 -11.70 4.27 0.23
C GLU A 570 -11.11 2.94 0.68
N THR A 571 -10.71 2.91 1.95
CA THR A 571 -10.25 1.68 2.61
C THR A 571 -11.37 1.20 3.52
N LEU A 572 -12.03 0.11 3.14
CA LEU A 572 -13.21 -0.40 3.85
C LEU A 572 -12.89 -1.62 4.69
N THR A 573 -13.20 -1.58 5.98
CA THR A 573 -13.06 -2.71 6.89
C THR A 573 -14.29 -3.61 6.92
N ASP A 574 -15.42 -3.11 6.43
CA ASP A 574 -16.72 -3.75 6.59
C ASP A 574 -16.91 -4.83 5.53
N ASP A 575 -17.52 -5.95 5.92
CA ASP A 575 -17.84 -7.10 5.07
C ASP A 575 -16.67 -7.79 4.35
N ILE A 576 -15.42 -7.57 4.80
CA ILE A 576 -14.31 -8.44 4.41
C ILE A 576 -14.45 -9.75 5.18
N PRO A 577 -14.60 -10.91 4.53
CA PRO A 577 -14.68 -12.18 5.25
C PRO A 577 -13.46 -12.37 6.15
N ALA A 578 -13.64 -12.88 7.36
CA ALA A 578 -12.53 -13.08 8.30
C ALA A 578 -11.39 -13.92 7.70
N ALA A 579 -11.76 -14.90 6.86
CA ALA A 579 -10.81 -15.69 6.09
C ALA A 579 -9.92 -14.84 5.19
N VAL A 580 -10.38 -13.70 4.69
CA VAL A 580 -9.62 -12.81 3.81
C VAL A 580 -8.81 -11.78 4.61
N ALA A 581 -9.35 -11.31 5.74
CA ALA A 581 -8.75 -10.28 6.58
C ALA A 581 -7.38 -10.67 7.18
N ASP A 582 -7.20 -11.96 7.51
CA ASP A 582 -6.00 -12.45 8.22
C ASP A 582 -4.88 -12.98 7.31
N ILE A 583 -5.09 -13.07 6.00
CA ILE A 583 -4.13 -13.68 5.06
C ILE A 583 -3.27 -12.59 4.36
N GLY A 584 -2.93 -11.50 5.05
CA GLY A 584 -2.11 -10.45 4.46
C GLY A 584 -0.74 -10.97 3.98
N GLU A 585 -0.26 -10.45 2.84
CA GLU A 585 1.14 -10.62 2.38
C GLU A 585 1.98 -9.36 2.64
N PRO A 586 2.14 -8.91 3.90
CA PRO A 586 2.67 -7.58 4.21
C PRO A 586 4.12 -7.36 3.77
N ARG A 587 4.79 -8.40 3.27
CA ARG A 587 6.21 -8.42 2.90
C ARG A 587 6.46 -8.41 1.39
N MET A 588 5.43 -8.72 0.60
CA MET A 588 5.49 -8.71 -0.87
C MET A 588 4.58 -7.64 -1.47
N ALA A 589 3.58 -7.18 -0.73
CA ALA A 589 2.82 -5.98 -1.04
C ALA A 589 2.99 -4.99 0.12
N MET A 590 3.39 -3.76 -0.19
CA MET A 590 3.62 -2.69 0.77
C MET A 590 2.98 -1.40 0.27
N SER A 591 2.79 -0.45 1.18
CA SER A 591 2.41 0.91 0.84
C SER A 591 3.31 1.93 1.51
N LEU A 592 3.15 3.20 1.12
CA LEU A 592 3.77 4.31 1.84
C LEU A 592 3.10 4.44 3.21
N GLY A 593 3.92 4.63 4.25
CA GLY A 593 3.49 4.68 5.63
C GLY A 593 3.73 6.05 6.28
N ARG A 594 2.86 6.39 7.24
CA ARG A 594 3.00 7.53 8.15
C ARG A 594 3.14 7.07 9.60
N MET A 595 3.64 7.94 10.49
CA MET A 595 3.61 7.65 11.92
C MET A 595 2.18 7.80 12.43
N GLY A 596 1.63 6.72 13.00
CA GLY A 596 0.35 6.76 13.68
C GLY A 596 0.42 7.64 14.94
N GLY A 597 -0.63 8.43 15.17
CA GLY A 597 -0.65 9.49 16.19
C GLY A 597 -0.54 9.04 17.65
N SER A 598 -0.61 7.73 17.94
CA SER A 598 -0.65 7.23 19.33
C SER A 598 0.25 6.03 19.64
N SER A 599 0.98 5.43 18.69
CA SER A 599 1.61 4.12 18.95
C SER A 599 3.01 3.84 18.38
N GLN A 600 3.72 4.82 17.81
CA GLN A 600 4.97 4.57 17.04
C GLN A 600 4.84 3.52 15.93
N LYS A 601 3.63 3.04 15.64
CA LYS A 601 3.37 2.09 14.58
C LYS A 601 3.30 2.85 13.26
N ILE A 602 3.86 2.22 12.24
CA ILE A 602 3.75 2.68 10.87
C ILE A 602 2.36 2.26 10.36
N GLU A 603 1.57 3.24 9.96
CA GLU A 603 0.23 3.03 9.42
C GLU A 603 0.23 3.32 7.92
N PRO A 604 -0.52 2.55 7.11
CA PRO A 604 -0.75 2.89 5.71
C PRO A 604 -1.28 4.32 5.61
N ILE A 605 -0.82 5.08 4.63
CA ILE A 605 -1.38 6.41 4.43
C ILE A 605 -2.82 6.27 3.93
N GLN A 606 -3.77 6.77 4.72
CA GLN A 606 -5.17 6.84 4.31
C GLN A 606 -5.34 7.93 3.26
N THR A 607 -6.05 7.58 2.19
CA THR A 607 -6.08 8.30 0.91
C THR A 607 -7.31 9.19 0.71
N ILE A 608 -8.11 9.42 1.75
CA ILE A 608 -9.41 10.10 1.60
C ILE A 608 -9.28 11.60 1.83
N GLY A 609 -9.51 12.40 0.77
CA GLY A 609 -10.14 13.72 0.84
C GLY A 609 -9.31 14.91 1.37
N THR A 610 -8.04 14.74 1.73
CA THR A 610 -7.15 15.86 2.10
C THR A 610 -5.83 15.79 1.35
N ALA A 611 -5.29 16.95 0.97
CA ALA A 611 -3.96 17.06 0.38
C ALA A 611 -2.94 16.27 1.23
N PHE A 612 -2.20 15.39 0.58
CA PHE A 612 -1.21 14.56 1.23
C PHE A 612 -0.15 15.42 1.93
N GLN A 613 0.09 15.19 3.22
CA GLN A 613 1.27 15.74 3.89
C GLN A 613 2.44 14.81 3.61
N THR A 614 3.14 15.03 2.50
CA THR A 614 4.32 14.23 2.12
C THR A 614 5.43 14.28 3.18
N SER A 615 5.47 15.34 3.99
CA SER A 615 6.30 15.45 5.19
C SER A 615 6.02 14.38 6.27
N ALA A 616 4.84 13.75 6.25
CA ALA A 616 4.47 12.68 7.17
C ALA A 616 4.88 11.28 6.69
N ILE A 617 5.44 11.14 5.47
CA ILE A 617 5.89 9.85 4.94
C ILE A 617 7.19 9.46 5.63
N ILE A 618 7.11 8.45 6.48
CA ILE A 618 8.25 8.05 7.32
C ILE A 618 8.95 6.79 6.81
N ASP A 619 8.21 5.78 6.36
CA ASP A 619 8.77 4.52 5.86
C ASP A 619 7.70 3.74 5.07
N LEU A 620 7.98 2.49 4.69
CA LEU A 620 7.01 1.55 4.16
C LEU A 620 6.11 1.00 5.27
N ALA A 621 4.89 0.65 4.90
CA ALA A 621 3.96 -0.11 5.73
C ALA A 621 3.61 -1.42 5.04
N GLY A 622 3.67 -2.54 5.77
CA GLY A 622 3.18 -3.81 5.26
C GLY A 622 1.68 -3.74 5.06
N LEU A 623 1.22 -4.27 3.94
CA LEU A 623 -0.20 -4.27 3.61
C LEU A 623 -0.92 -5.45 4.30
N SER A 624 -1.98 -5.20 5.08
CA SER A 624 -2.87 -6.22 5.68
C SER A 624 -4.36 -5.94 5.45
N MET A 625 -5.11 -6.93 4.94
CA MET A 625 -6.51 -6.74 4.50
C MET A 625 -7.44 -6.49 5.69
N SER A 626 -7.04 -6.94 6.87
CA SER A 626 -7.69 -6.61 8.15
C SER A 626 -7.69 -5.12 8.51
N ARG A 627 -6.87 -4.29 7.84
CA ARG A 627 -6.90 -2.81 7.99
C ARG A 627 -7.83 -2.12 6.98
N GLY A 628 -8.54 -2.93 6.19
CA GLY A 628 -9.49 -2.56 5.17
C GLY A 628 -8.98 -2.84 3.74
N ALA A 629 -9.92 -2.91 2.80
CA ALA A 629 -9.66 -3.18 1.39
C ALA A 629 -9.93 -1.92 0.55
N ASN A 630 -8.97 -1.60 -0.32
CA ASN A 630 -9.18 -0.77 -1.50
C ASN A 630 -8.72 -1.59 -2.73
N ILE A 631 -9.14 -1.19 -3.93
CA ILE A 631 -8.90 -1.98 -5.15
C ILE A 631 -7.41 -2.19 -5.43
N GLY A 632 -6.62 -1.11 -5.41
CA GLY A 632 -5.18 -1.17 -5.72
C GLY A 632 -4.43 -2.05 -4.73
N TYR A 633 -4.79 -1.90 -3.47
CA TYR A 633 -4.27 -2.71 -2.40
C TYR A 633 -4.60 -4.20 -2.61
N ALA A 634 -5.87 -4.56 -2.78
CA ALA A 634 -6.28 -5.95 -3.02
C ALA A 634 -5.60 -6.55 -4.27
N ALA A 635 -5.35 -5.73 -5.31
CA ALA A 635 -4.64 -6.13 -6.52
C ALA A 635 -3.16 -6.44 -6.30
N ALA A 636 -2.44 -5.61 -5.54
CA ALA A 636 -1.04 -5.86 -5.22
C ALA A 636 -0.85 -7.17 -4.44
N GLN A 637 -1.76 -7.46 -3.50
CA GLN A 637 -1.74 -8.74 -2.78
C GLN A 637 -2.14 -9.93 -3.65
N ALA A 638 -3.15 -9.78 -4.51
CA ALA A 638 -3.58 -10.86 -5.38
C ALA A 638 -2.47 -11.25 -6.36
N LEU A 639 -1.75 -10.27 -6.94
CA LEU A 639 -0.58 -10.51 -7.77
C LEU A 639 0.51 -11.32 -7.03
N ALA A 640 0.86 -10.90 -5.82
CA ALA A 640 1.81 -11.59 -4.96
C ALA A 640 1.38 -13.06 -4.69
N ARG A 641 0.09 -13.30 -4.46
CA ARG A 641 -0.45 -14.64 -4.27
C ARG A 641 -0.44 -15.48 -5.54
N PHE A 642 -0.83 -14.94 -6.68
CA PHE A 642 -0.78 -15.68 -7.94
C PHE A 642 0.65 -16.06 -8.31
N ARG A 643 1.62 -15.16 -8.11
CA ARG A 643 3.04 -15.49 -8.26
C ARG A 643 3.42 -16.67 -7.37
N ARG A 644 2.99 -16.70 -6.11
CA ARG A 644 3.31 -17.81 -5.19
C ARG A 644 2.63 -19.11 -5.60
N ARG A 645 1.32 -19.07 -5.86
CA ARG A 645 0.53 -20.24 -6.28
C ARG A 645 1.18 -20.93 -7.47
N ASP A 646 1.67 -20.15 -8.42
CA ASP A 646 2.26 -20.63 -9.66
C ASP A 646 3.78 -20.88 -9.53
N ASN A 647 4.34 -20.84 -8.31
CA ASN A 647 5.77 -20.98 -8.01
C ASN A 647 6.67 -20.06 -8.87
N ALA A 648 6.18 -18.87 -9.17
CA ALA A 648 6.88 -17.87 -9.96
C ALA A 648 7.82 -17.02 -9.11
N ARG A 649 8.71 -16.28 -9.80
CA ARG A 649 9.62 -15.33 -9.15
C ARG A 649 8.81 -14.31 -8.34
N GLN A 650 9.10 -14.26 -7.05
CA GLN A 650 8.53 -13.27 -6.14
C GLN A 650 9.26 -11.94 -6.29
N MET A 651 8.49 -10.85 -6.36
CA MET A 651 8.98 -9.48 -6.40
C MET A 651 8.16 -8.63 -5.44
N PRO A 652 8.80 -7.80 -4.61
CA PRO A 652 8.06 -6.87 -3.77
C PRO A 652 7.41 -5.78 -4.64
N VAL A 653 6.18 -5.45 -4.26
CA VAL A 653 5.36 -4.39 -4.87
C VAL A 653 5.12 -3.31 -3.83
N LEU A 654 5.48 -2.08 -4.16
CA LEU A 654 5.06 -0.88 -3.46
C LEU A 654 3.84 -0.30 -4.19
N GLU A 655 2.68 -0.38 -3.57
CA GLU A 655 1.44 0.21 -4.05
C GLU A 655 1.10 1.46 -3.25
N TYR A 656 0.69 2.52 -3.93
CA TYR A 656 0.08 3.67 -3.26
C TYR A 656 -0.99 4.31 -4.12
N CYS A 657 -1.95 4.94 -3.46
CA CYS A 657 -3.01 5.69 -4.11
C CYS A 657 -2.83 7.20 -3.91
N HIS A 658 -3.11 7.99 -4.96
CA HIS A 658 -3.21 9.45 -4.87
C HIS A 658 -4.52 9.98 -5.49
N GLY A 659 -5.58 9.18 -5.44
CA GLY A 659 -6.91 9.57 -5.95
C GLY A 659 -7.62 10.63 -5.10
N TYR A 660 -8.67 11.23 -5.67
CA TYR A 660 -9.50 12.25 -5.02
C TYR A 660 -11.00 11.93 -5.21
N PRO A 661 -11.74 11.65 -4.12
CA PRO A 661 -13.18 11.39 -4.17
C PRO A 661 -13.98 12.46 -4.93
N GLY A 662 -14.85 12.04 -5.85
CA GLY A 662 -15.80 12.92 -6.53
C GLY A 662 -15.23 13.89 -7.56
N TYR A 663 -13.91 13.85 -7.84
CA TYR A 663 -13.28 14.78 -8.77
C TYR A 663 -13.50 14.34 -10.22
N THR A 664 -13.70 15.29 -11.13
CA THR A 664 -13.70 15.09 -12.59
C THR A 664 -12.27 15.00 -13.13
N TRP A 665 -12.10 14.62 -14.41
CA TRP A 665 -10.76 14.61 -15.02
C TRP A 665 -10.11 16.00 -15.03
N GLU A 666 -10.89 17.06 -15.29
CA GLU A 666 -10.41 18.44 -15.27
C GLU A 666 -9.71 18.82 -13.94
N GLN A 667 -10.17 18.24 -12.83
CA GLN A 667 -9.63 18.47 -11.49
C GLN A 667 -8.49 17.50 -11.13
N LEU A 668 -8.29 16.43 -11.90
CA LEU A 668 -7.25 15.41 -11.70
C LEU A 668 -6.07 15.56 -12.69
N LYS A 669 -6.28 16.22 -13.82
CA LYS A 669 -5.29 16.26 -14.90
C LYS A 669 -3.97 16.96 -14.50
N PRO A 670 -2.89 16.81 -15.30
CA PRO A 670 -1.64 17.53 -15.06
C PRO A 670 -1.83 19.04 -14.84
N GLY A 671 -1.09 19.60 -13.89
CA GLY A 671 -1.17 21.02 -13.51
C GLY A 671 -2.15 21.31 -12.36
N THR A 672 -2.85 20.30 -11.84
CA THR A 672 -3.75 20.41 -10.69
C THR A 672 -3.05 20.02 -9.38
N ASP A 673 -3.61 20.44 -8.24
CA ASP A 673 -3.12 20.06 -6.91
C ASP A 673 -3.10 18.53 -6.72
N PRO A 674 -4.15 17.76 -7.08
CA PRO A 674 -4.10 16.30 -7.09
C PRO A 674 -2.90 15.70 -7.81
N TRP A 675 -2.64 16.17 -9.03
CA TRP A 675 -1.51 15.68 -9.82
C TRP A 675 -0.16 16.01 -9.16
N ALA A 676 -0.02 17.23 -8.64
CA ALA A 676 1.18 17.65 -7.92
C ALA A 676 1.44 16.79 -6.68
N GLN A 677 0.41 16.40 -5.94
CA GLN A 677 0.54 15.46 -4.82
C GLN A 677 0.99 14.07 -5.28
N GLY A 678 0.45 13.59 -6.40
CA GLY A 678 0.92 12.38 -7.06
C GLY A 678 2.42 12.39 -7.33
N ILE A 679 2.94 13.47 -7.92
CA ILE A 679 4.37 13.65 -8.19
C ILE A 679 5.20 13.52 -6.91
N LEU A 680 4.76 14.13 -5.81
CA LEU A 680 5.45 14.04 -4.52
C LEU A 680 5.45 12.59 -3.98
N MET A 681 4.37 11.83 -4.18
CA MET A 681 4.34 10.41 -3.81
C MET A 681 5.26 9.56 -4.69
N HIS A 682 5.40 9.90 -5.98
CA HIS A 682 6.36 9.22 -6.86
C HIS A 682 7.79 9.43 -6.35
N ALA A 683 8.13 10.66 -5.95
CA ALA A 683 9.43 10.98 -5.34
C ALA A 683 9.63 10.22 -4.01
N ALA A 684 8.61 10.18 -3.15
CA ALA A 684 8.66 9.42 -1.91
C ALA A 684 8.88 7.93 -2.15
N ALA A 685 8.22 7.34 -3.13
CA ALA A 685 8.41 5.93 -3.50
C ALA A 685 9.86 5.63 -3.94
N ARG A 686 10.51 6.54 -4.67
CA ARG A 686 11.95 6.41 -5.00
C ARG A 686 12.83 6.46 -3.76
N ILE A 687 12.57 7.40 -2.85
CA ILE A 687 13.30 7.52 -1.58
C ILE A 687 13.16 6.23 -0.78
N GLN A 688 11.95 5.66 -0.69
CA GLN A 688 11.74 4.40 0.01
C GLN A 688 12.45 3.23 -0.69
N ALA A 689 12.40 3.12 -2.02
CA ALA A 689 13.16 2.09 -2.74
C ALA A 689 14.67 2.16 -2.40
N ALA A 690 15.26 3.36 -2.49
CA ALA A 690 16.67 3.59 -2.18
C ALA A 690 17.01 3.25 -0.73
N ARG A 691 16.13 3.58 0.22
CA ARG A 691 16.28 3.24 1.65
C ARG A 691 16.29 1.75 1.94
N TYR A 692 15.86 0.89 1.02
CA TYR A 692 15.95 -0.57 1.14
C TYR A 692 16.98 -1.16 0.16
N GLY A 693 17.86 -0.33 -0.40
CA GLY A 693 18.86 -0.77 -1.38
C GLY A 693 18.26 -1.28 -2.69
N LYS A 694 17.05 -0.82 -3.04
CA LYS A 694 16.35 -1.21 -4.27
C LYS A 694 16.29 -0.07 -5.28
N THR A 695 16.33 -0.41 -6.55
CA THR A 695 16.00 0.50 -7.65
C THR A 695 14.49 0.52 -7.86
N PRO A 696 13.82 1.68 -7.84
CA PRO A 696 12.40 1.77 -8.14
C PRO A 696 12.12 1.43 -9.60
N PHE A 697 11.08 0.65 -9.87
CA PHE A 697 10.61 0.34 -11.23
C PHE A 697 9.11 0.58 -11.32
N PHE A 698 8.70 1.66 -11.97
CA PHE A 698 7.29 2.04 -12.12
C PHE A 698 6.68 1.20 -13.24
N GLU A 699 5.88 0.22 -12.87
CA GLU A 699 5.43 -0.81 -13.80
C GLU A 699 4.00 -0.54 -14.28
N ALA A 700 3.15 -0.05 -13.39
CA ALA A 700 1.72 0.05 -13.63
C ALA A 700 1.08 1.26 -12.97
N THR A 701 0.12 1.86 -13.67
CA THR A 701 -0.89 2.76 -13.12
C THR A 701 -2.25 2.09 -13.21
N SER A 702 -3.04 2.16 -12.16
CA SER A 702 -4.37 1.58 -12.09
C SER A 702 -5.35 2.72 -11.86
N PHE A 703 -6.40 2.81 -12.67
CA PHE A 703 -7.24 4.00 -12.77
C PHE A 703 -8.72 3.64 -12.73
N THR A 704 -9.44 4.22 -11.77
CA THR A 704 -10.90 4.04 -11.61
C THR A 704 -11.56 5.40 -11.45
N HIS A 705 -12.36 5.82 -12.43
CA HIS A 705 -12.96 7.16 -12.50
C HIS A 705 -14.34 7.10 -13.19
N GLY A 706 -14.87 8.17 -13.77
CA GLY A 706 -16.06 8.10 -14.62
C GLY A 706 -17.38 8.33 -13.87
N GLY A 707 -17.40 8.40 -12.54
CA GLY A 707 -18.63 8.65 -11.78
C GLY A 707 -19.04 10.13 -11.70
N ALA A 708 -18.08 11.06 -11.78
CA ALA A 708 -18.36 12.51 -11.73
C ALA A 708 -18.57 13.15 -13.11
N VAL A 709 -18.26 12.42 -14.18
CA VAL A 709 -18.33 12.84 -15.59
C VAL A 709 -19.79 13.04 -16.04
N ASP A 710 -20.72 12.44 -15.28
CA ASP A 710 -22.12 12.20 -15.63
C ASP A 710 -23.02 13.47 -15.67
N GLY A 711 -22.47 14.66 -15.41
CA GLY A 711 -23.20 15.94 -15.48
C GLY A 711 -22.73 16.95 -16.54
N GLY A 712 -21.60 16.71 -17.21
CA GLY A 712 -20.87 17.79 -17.93
C GLY A 712 -20.69 17.64 -19.44
N GLY A 713 -21.05 16.50 -20.05
CA GLY A 713 -20.77 16.26 -21.47
C GLY A 713 -19.28 16.13 -21.82
N GLU A 714 -18.46 15.71 -20.84
CA GLU A 714 -17.02 15.50 -20.99
C GLU A 714 -16.73 14.37 -22.01
N ASP A 715 -15.80 14.62 -22.94
CA ASP A 715 -15.28 13.59 -23.85
C ASP A 715 -14.34 12.67 -23.07
N TYR A 716 -14.89 11.56 -22.62
CA TYR A 716 -14.16 10.68 -21.72
C TYR A 716 -13.04 9.90 -22.40
N PHE A 717 -13.15 9.65 -23.71
CA PHE A 717 -12.06 9.05 -24.48
C PHE A 717 -10.85 9.99 -24.54
N GLN A 718 -11.10 11.29 -24.75
CA GLN A 718 -10.07 12.32 -24.70
C GLN A 718 -9.46 12.43 -23.28
N SER A 719 -10.27 12.43 -22.22
CA SER A 719 -9.77 12.43 -20.84
C SER A 719 -8.82 11.26 -20.54
N LEU A 720 -9.15 10.05 -21.01
CA LEU A 720 -8.27 8.88 -20.85
C LEU A 720 -6.99 9.00 -21.69
N THR A 721 -7.07 9.62 -22.87
CA THR A 721 -5.91 9.92 -23.73
C THR A 721 -4.94 10.86 -23.01
N GLU A 722 -5.46 11.93 -22.41
CA GLU A 722 -4.67 12.89 -21.62
C GLU A 722 -4.08 12.23 -20.36
N MET A 723 -4.80 11.32 -19.71
CA MET A 723 -4.30 10.59 -18.55
C MET A 723 -3.06 9.76 -18.90
N VAL A 724 -3.12 8.99 -19.99
CA VAL A 724 -1.97 8.21 -20.46
C VAL A 724 -0.81 9.13 -20.83
N ALA A 725 -1.06 10.18 -21.61
CA ALA A 725 -0.05 11.15 -22.02
C ALA A 725 0.61 11.86 -20.83
N GLY A 726 -0.17 12.19 -19.81
CA GLY A 726 0.32 12.82 -18.57
C GLY A 726 1.32 11.93 -17.84
N TYR A 727 1.04 10.64 -17.67
CA TYR A 727 1.98 9.70 -17.06
C TYR A 727 3.20 9.42 -17.94
N ASP A 728 3.03 9.38 -19.25
CA ASP A 728 4.15 9.21 -20.19
C ASP A 728 5.12 10.40 -20.13
N ALA A 729 4.59 11.62 -20.03
CA ALA A 729 5.39 12.83 -19.89
C ALA A 729 6.24 12.86 -18.61
N LEU A 730 5.83 12.14 -17.55
CA LEU A 730 6.63 12.02 -16.32
C LEU A 730 7.89 11.16 -16.51
N ALA A 731 7.94 10.32 -17.55
CA ALA A 731 9.06 9.41 -17.84
C ALA A 731 9.59 8.72 -16.57
N LEU A 732 8.70 8.08 -15.79
CA LEU A 732 9.03 7.60 -14.44
C LEU A 732 10.15 6.56 -14.39
N ASN A 733 10.45 5.88 -15.50
CA ASN A 733 11.59 4.96 -15.60
C ASN A 733 12.79 5.57 -16.34
N GLY A 734 12.86 6.90 -16.45
CA GLY A 734 13.85 7.63 -17.24
C GLY A 734 13.43 7.82 -18.70
N ALA A 735 14.11 8.73 -19.40
CA ALA A 735 13.91 8.96 -20.82
C ALA A 735 14.25 7.69 -21.62
N GLY A 736 13.34 7.25 -22.48
CA GLY A 736 13.47 5.97 -23.22
C GLY A 736 13.32 4.72 -22.35
N GLY A 737 12.97 4.87 -21.06
CA GLY A 737 12.67 3.74 -20.18
C GLY A 737 11.37 3.02 -20.56
N THR A 738 11.18 1.83 -19.99
CA THR A 738 9.96 1.03 -20.21
C THR A 738 8.73 1.85 -19.78
N PRO A 739 7.75 2.07 -20.67
CA PRO A 739 6.53 2.78 -20.33
C PRO A 739 5.63 1.98 -19.37
N LEU A 740 4.75 2.68 -18.64
CA LEU A 740 3.83 2.04 -17.70
C LEU A 740 2.70 1.31 -18.43
N HIS A 741 2.20 0.22 -17.85
CA HIS A 741 0.90 -0.34 -18.21
C HIS A 741 -0.22 0.35 -17.42
N PHE A 742 -1.39 0.50 -18.04
CA PHE A 742 -2.57 1.09 -17.42
C PHE A 742 -3.62 0.00 -17.21
N PHE A 743 -4.14 -0.13 -16.00
CA PHE A 743 -5.21 -1.06 -15.66
C PHE A 743 -6.45 -0.25 -15.31
N THR A 744 -7.45 -0.28 -16.19
CA THR A 744 -8.72 0.45 -16.01
C THR A 744 -9.84 -0.53 -15.74
N ASP A 745 -10.94 -0.05 -15.17
CA ASP A 745 -12.19 -0.80 -15.08
C ASP A 745 -13.30 -0.09 -15.87
N GLN A 746 -14.37 -0.83 -16.17
CA GLN A 746 -15.58 -0.21 -16.69
C GLN A 746 -16.48 0.17 -15.51
N THR A 747 -16.73 1.47 -15.39
CA THR A 747 -17.57 2.06 -14.36
C THR A 747 -18.97 1.45 -14.40
N ALA A 748 -19.54 1.27 -13.21
CA ALA A 748 -20.88 0.78 -13.06
C ALA A 748 -21.87 1.94 -12.92
N ALA A 749 -23.08 1.76 -13.45
CA ALA A 749 -24.17 2.72 -13.23
C ALA A 749 -24.46 2.83 -11.73
N SER A 750 -24.66 4.05 -11.24
CA SER A 750 -25.18 4.21 -9.88
C SER A 750 -26.55 3.55 -9.76
N ILE A 751 -26.88 3.06 -8.58
CA ILE A 751 -28.10 2.29 -8.34
C ILE A 751 -29.36 3.08 -8.72
N GLY A 752 -29.43 4.35 -8.31
CA GLY A 752 -30.53 5.28 -8.60
C GLY A 752 -30.56 5.82 -10.03
N GLN A 753 -29.64 5.40 -10.91
CA GLN A 753 -29.57 5.86 -12.30
C GLN A 753 -30.15 4.84 -13.27
N GLY A 754 -30.15 3.54 -12.93
CA GLY A 754 -30.81 2.49 -13.71
C GLY A 754 -30.32 2.34 -15.15
N GLN A 755 -29.25 3.03 -15.54
CA GLN A 755 -28.70 3.01 -16.89
C GLN A 755 -27.20 3.37 -16.88
N ALA A 756 -26.40 2.63 -17.65
CA ALA A 756 -25.02 2.97 -17.94
C ALA A 756 -24.89 4.26 -18.78
N GLN A 757 -23.72 4.88 -18.72
CA GLN A 757 -23.40 6.09 -19.47
C GLN A 757 -22.51 5.82 -20.67
N LEU A 758 -22.46 6.78 -21.60
CA LEU A 758 -21.59 6.71 -22.77
C LEU A 758 -20.11 6.69 -22.39
N SER A 759 -19.73 7.40 -21.31
CA SER A 759 -18.36 7.37 -20.75
C SER A 759 -17.90 5.95 -20.40
N TYR A 760 -18.83 5.05 -20.04
CA TYR A 760 -18.50 3.66 -19.70
C TYR A 760 -18.20 2.84 -20.97
N LEU A 761 -18.79 3.21 -22.11
CA LEU A 761 -18.47 2.65 -23.42
C LEU A 761 -17.13 3.18 -23.93
N ASP A 762 -16.82 4.45 -23.66
CA ASP A 762 -15.53 5.06 -23.99
C ASP A 762 -14.36 4.40 -23.27
N GLN A 763 -14.54 3.95 -22.03
CA GLN A 763 -13.53 3.15 -21.31
C GLN A 763 -13.18 1.85 -22.06
N VAL A 764 -14.18 1.14 -22.59
CA VAL A 764 -13.97 -0.07 -23.39
C VAL A 764 -13.31 0.28 -24.71
N ARG A 765 -13.83 1.28 -25.43
CA ARG A 765 -13.30 1.74 -26.71
C ARG A 765 -11.83 2.13 -26.59
N PHE A 766 -11.50 2.93 -25.57
CA PHE A 766 -10.14 3.40 -25.31
C PHE A 766 -9.17 2.27 -25.03
N ALA A 767 -9.55 1.31 -24.18
CA ALA A 767 -8.71 0.14 -23.89
C ALA A 767 -8.46 -0.72 -25.13
N VAL A 768 -9.49 -0.95 -25.96
CA VAL A 768 -9.34 -1.71 -27.22
C VAL A 768 -8.41 -0.99 -28.20
N THR A 769 -8.57 0.32 -28.37
CA THR A 769 -7.70 1.13 -29.25
C THR A 769 -6.25 1.16 -28.76
N ASN A 770 -6.02 1.04 -27.45
CA ASN A 770 -4.71 1.17 -26.82
C ASN A 770 -4.23 -0.12 -26.13
N ALA A 771 -4.66 -1.29 -26.62
CA ALA A 771 -4.49 -2.59 -25.96
C ALA A 771 -3.04 -3.03 -25.71
N ALA A 772 -2.06 -2.39 -26.38
CA ALA A 772 -0.64 -2.63 -26.10
C ALA A 772 -0.26 -2.23 -24.66
N ARG A 773 -0.93 -1.21 -24.10
CA ARG A 773 -0.59 -0.65 -22.79
C ARG A 773 -1.78 -0.42 -21.86
N VAL A 774 -3.01 -0.34 -22.37
CA VAL A 774 -4.21 -0.08 -21.59
C VAL A 774 -5.08 -1.33 -21.54
N HIS A 775 -5.31 -1.81 -20.32
CA HIS A 775 -5.94 -3.09 -20.04
C HIS A 775 -7.21 -2.86 -19.22
N LEU A 776 -8.38 -2.97 -19.86
CA LEU A 776 -9.65 -2.96 -19.15
C LEU A 776 -9.83 -4.29 -18.42
N ILE A 777 -9.86 -4.30 -17.10
CA ILE A 777 -9.97 -5.53 -16.32
C ILE A 777 -11.36 -6.17 -16.43
N GLY A 778 -12.40 -5.35 -16.60
CA GLY A 778 -13.79 -5.77 -16.69
C GLY A 778 -14.74 -4.74 -16.06
N PRO A 779 -16.06 -5.03 -16.03
CA PRO A 779 -17.05 -4.14 -15.46
C PRO A 779 -17.14 -4.26 -13.94
N ARG A 780 -17.54 -3.16 -13.30
CA ARG A 780 -17.79 -3.11 -11.85
C ARG A 780 -19.22 -3.44 -11.44
N TYR A 781 -20.18 -3.49 -12.37
CA TYR A 781 -21.58 -3.77 -12.04
C TYR A 781 -21.83 -5.07 -11.25
N PRO A 782 -21.05 -6.16 -11.37
CA PRO A 782 -21.43 -7.43 -10.75
C PRO A 782 -21.00 -7.54 -9.29
N TYR A 783 -20.34 -6.52 -8.74
CA TYR A 783 -19.81 -6.56 -7.39
C TYR A 783 -20.70 -5.78 -6.42
N PRO A 784 -20.83 -6.24 -5.16
CA PRO A 784 -21.76 -5.67 -4.20
C PRO A 784 -21.47 -4.20 -3.86
N PHE A 785 -22.55 -3.44 -3.68
CA PHE A 785 -22.61 -2.02 -3.35
C PHE A 785 -23.10 -1.80 -1.93
N ARG A 786 -22.47 -0.87 -1.21
CA ARG A 786 -22.88 -0.47 0.16
C ARG A 786 -23.81 0.73 0.17
N ASP A 787 -23.67 1.57 -0.85
CA ASP A 787 -24.48 2.76 -1.08
C ASP A 787 -24.77 2.88 -2.58
N ASN A 788 -25.24 4.04 -3.03
CA ASN A 788 -25.67 4.24 -4.41
C ASN A 788 -24.55 4.04 -5.47
N ILE A 789 -23.27 4.14 -5.10
CA ILE A 789 -22.17 4.22 -6.05
C ILE A 789 -20.89 3.49 -5.59
N HIS A 790 -20.68 3.26 -4.30
CA HIS A 790 -19.50 2.60 -3.74
C HIS A 790 -19.73 1.11 -3.48
N HIS A 791 -18.68 0.32 -3.67
CA HIS A 791 -18.69 -1.10 -3.37
C HIS A 791 -18.51 -1.40 -1.88
N THR A 792 -18.89 -2.59 -1.45
CA THR A 792 -18.51 -3.13 -0.13
C THR A 792 -17.03 -3.54 -0.10
N GLY A 793 -16.48 -3.85 1.09
CA GLY A 793 -15.12 -4.39 1.21
C GLY A 793 -14.93 -5.71 0.42
N LEU A 794 -15.98 -6.55 0.38
CA LEU A 794 -16.01 -7.75 -0.48
C LEU A 794 -15.93 -7.38 -1.96
N GLY A 795 -16.69 -6.39 -2.41
CA GLY A 795 -16.68 -5.92 -3.79
C GLY A 795 -15.30 -5.39 -4.21
N TYR A 796 -14.69 -4.51 -3.41
CA TYR A 796 -13.33 -4.02 -3.67
C TYR A 796 -12.29 -5.15 -3.70
N THR A 797 -12.43 -6.16 -2.83
CA THR A 797 -11.53 -7.33 -2.83
C THR A 797 -11.64 -8.13 -4.13
N ARG A 798 -12.85 -8.38 -4.64
CA ARG A 798 -13.07 -9.12 -5.90
C ARG A 798 -12.55 -8.36 -7.11
N ILE A 799 -12.80 -7.06 -7.18
CA ILE A 799 -12.29 -6.19 -8.25
C ILE A 799 -10.76 -6.20 -8.22
N GLY A 800 -10.17 -6.01 -7.03
CA GLY A 800 -8.72 -6.04 -6.87
C GLY A 800 -8.13 -7.41 -7.21
N GLU A 801 -8.78 -8.52 -6.85
CA GLU A 801 -8.33 -9.86 -7.21
C GLU A 801 -8.27 -10.07 -8.72
N LEU A 802 -9.31 -9.65 -9.44
CA LEU A 802 -9.32 -9.68 -10.90
C LEU A 802 -8.19 -8.81 -11.46
N GLU A 803 -8.02 -7.58 -10.99
CA GLU A 803 -6.92 -6.70 -11.42
C GLU A 803 -5.54 -7.33 -11.17
N GLY A 804 -5.33 -7.96 -10.01
CA GLY A 804 -4.09 -8.67 -9.69
C GLY A 804 -3.82 -9.85 -10.63
N LEU A 805 -4.86 -10.58 -11.04
CA LEU A 805 -4.76 -11.63 -12.05
C LEU A 805 -4.40 -11.05 -13.43
N VAL A 806 -5.02 -9.94 -13.83
CA VAL A 806 -4.73 -9.27 -15.10
C VAL A 806 -3.29 -8.74 -15.12
N LYS A 807 -2.83 -8.12 -14.02
CA LYS A 807 -1.44 -7.71 -13.82
C LYS A 807 -0.48 -8.88 -13.94
N ARG A 808 -0.80 -10.04 -13.33
CA ARG A 808 0.02 -11.26 -13.46
C ARG A 808 0.16 -11.68 -14.93
N LYS A 809 -0.94 -11.71 -15.67
CA LYS A 809 -0.96 -12.10 -17.09
C LYS A 809 -0.16 -11.14 -17.96
N VAL A 810 -0.41 -9.84 -17.83
CA VAL A 810 0.22 -8.82 -18.66
C VAL A 810 1.69 -8.63 -18.29
N LEU A 811 1.98 -8.36 -17.02
CA LEU A 811 3.30 -7.88 -16.58
C LEU A 811 4.31 -9.02 -16.45
N ASP A 812 3.89 -10.16 -15.91
CA ASP A 812 4.83 -11.26 -15.66
C ASP A 812 4.85 -12.30 -16.78
N LEU A 813 3.70 -12.58 -17.41
CA LEU A 813 3.59 -13.61 -18.44
C LEU A 813 3.66 -13.03 -19.87
N GLY A 814 3.57 -11.70 -20.02
CA GLY A 814 3.55 -11.05 -21.34
C GLY A 814 2.33 -11.43 -22.18
N GLU A 815 1.25 -11.92 -21.55
CA GLU A 815 0.03 -12.31 -22.24
C GLU A 815 -0.78 -11.07 -22.63
N ALA A 816 -1.37 -11.11 -23.83
CA ALA A 816 -2.39 -10.15 -24.21
C ALA A 816 -3.64 -10.31 -23.32
N TRP A 817 -4.21 -9.18 -22.90
CA TRP A 817 -5.45 -9.16 -22.15
C TRP A 817 -6.58 -8.52 -22.96
N ASP A 818 -7.69 -9.24 -23.06
CA ASP A 818 -8.94 -8.73 -23.63
C ASP A 818 -10.09 -9.27 -22.78
N CYS A 819 -10.61 -8.44 -21.88
CA CYS A 819 -11.73 -8.80 -21.00
C CYS A 819 -12.94 -9.29 -21.80
N ALA A 820 -13.90 -9.96 -21.16
CA ALA A 820 -15.13 -10.35 -21.86
C ALA A 820 -15.89 -9.10 -22.35
N ARG A 821 -15.91 -8.89 -23.67
CA ARG A 821 -16.64 -7.81 -24.34
C ARG A 821 -17.21 -8.31 -25.66
N ILE A 822 -18.30 -7.68 -26.10
CA ILE A 822 -18.84 -7.91 -27.45
C ILE A 822 -17.88 -7.28 -28.46
N SER A 823 -17.37 -8.09 -29.39
CA SER A 823 -16.44 -7.66 -30.45
C SER A 823 -17.09 -7.48 -31.80
N ALA A 824 -18.19 -8.19 -32.07
CA ALA A 824 -18.93 -8.12 -33.32
C ALA A 824 -20.39 -8.54 -33.12
N ILE A 825 -21.26 -8.07 -34.01
CA ILE A 825 -22.67 -8.46 -34.10
C ILE A 825 -22.98 -8.81 -35.55
N ALA A 826 -23.64 -9.95 -35.76
CA ALA A 826 -24.16 -10.39 -37.05
C ALA A 826 -25.68 -10.54 -36.98
N VAL A 827 -26.38 -10.09 -38.02
CA VAL A 827 -27.81 -10.29 -38.21
C VAL A 827 -28.00 -11.56 -39.04
N GLU A 828 -28.53 -12.62 -38.43
CA GLU A 828 -28.60 -13.94 -39.06
C GLU A 828 -29.81 -14.71 -38.54
N ASN A 829 -30.41 -15.59 -39.37
CA ASN A 829 -31.39 -16.60 -38.96
C ASN A 829 -32.51 -16.11 -38.03
N GLY A 830 -33.09 -14.93 -38.31
CA GLY A 830 -34.17 -14.39 -37.48
C GLY A 830 -33.73 -13.89 -36.10
N GLY A 831 -32.51 -13.35 -35.97
CA GLY A 831 -32.03 -12.73 -34.73
C GLY A 831 -30.63 -12.14 -34.84
N PHE A 832 -29.99 -11.91 -33.69
CA PHE A 832 -28.67 -11.29 -33.57
C PHE A 832 -27.68 -12.26 -32.92
N THR A 833 -26.53 -12.47 -33.54
CA THR A 833 -25.42 -13.28 -33.02
C THR A 833 -24.27 -12.35 -32.64
N LEU A 834 -23.88 -12.36 -31.37
CA LEU A 834 -22.84 -11.51 -30.82
C LEU A 834 -21.61 -12.34 -30.51
N ALA A 835 -20.46 -11.95 -31.05
CA ALA A 835 -19.18 -12.54 -30.71
C ALA A 835 -18.62 -11.89 -29.44
N VAL A 836 -18.14 -12.70 -28.50
CA VAL A 836 -17.55 -12.26 -27.25
C VAL A 836 -16.11 -12.74 -27.15
N THR A 837 -15.21 -11.82 -26.84
CA THR A 837 -13.76 -12.07 -26.66
C THR A 837 -13.51 -13.07 -25.52
N ARG A 838 -12.36 -13.76 -25.57
CA ARG A 838 -11.93 -14.74 -24.57
C ARG A 838 -10.50 -14.44 -24.13
N PRO A 839 -10.27 -13.94 -22.91
CA PRO A 839 -8.91 -13.78 -22.41
C PRO A 839 -8.22 -15.14 -22.18
N PRO A 840 -6.89 -15.22 -22.28
CA PRO A 840 -6.15 -16.46 -22.08
C PRO A 840 -6.44 -17.12 -20.73
N GLY A 841 -6.72 -18.43 -20.72
CA GLY A 841 -6.99 -19.19 -19.50
C GLY A 841 -8.40 -19.04 -18.91
N PHE A 842 -9.34 -18.45 -19.66
CA PHE A 842 -10.76 -18.37 -19.28
C PHE A 842 -11.61 -19.36 -20.07
N GLY A 843 -12.63 -19.90 -19.40
CA GLY A 843 -13.56 -20.87 -19.98
C GLY A 843 -14.58 -20.28 -20.95
N ASP A 844 -15.51 -21.13 -21.36
CA ASP A 844 -16.68 -20.74 -22.16
C ASP A 844 -17.55 -19.74 -21.39
N LEU A 845 -18.39 -19.01 -22.12
CA LEU A 845 -19.36 -18.11 -21.52
C LEU A 845 -20.34 -18.91 -20.66
N ALA A 846 -20.66 -18.36 -19.48
CA ALA A 846 -21.63 -18.91 -18.55
C ALA A 846 -22.63 -17.82 -18.13
N VAL A 847 -23.85 -18.26 -17.83
CA VAL A 847 -24.86 -17.42 -17.17
C VAL A 847 -24.78 -17.68 -15.68
N ASP A 848 -24.59 -16.63 -14.90
CA ASP A 848 -24.55 -16.70 -13.45
C ASP A 848 -25.68 -15.86 -12.84
N THR A 849 -26.54 -16.54 -12.09
CA THR A 849 -27.64 -15.96 -11.32
C THR A 849 -27.52 -16.27 -9.83
N ALA A 850 -26.44 -16.94 -9.42
CA ALA A 850 -26.15 -17.27 -8.04
C ALA A 850 -25.31 -16.17 -7.37
N MET A 851 -24.34 -15.60 -8.08
CA MET A 851 -23.51 -14.50 -7.59
C MET A 851 -24.20 -13.13 -7.73
N ILE A 852 -25.08 -12.99 -8.71
CA ILE A 852 -25.76 -11.74 -9.05
C ILE A 852 -27.23 -12.03 -9.37
N GLU A 853 -28.14 -11.12 -9.01
CA GLU A 853 -29.57 -11.26 -9.33
C GLU A 853 -29.78 -11.49 -10.84
N ALA A 854 -30.78 -12.29 -11.19
CA ALA A 854 -31.18 -12.47 -12.58
C ALA A 854 -31.65 -11.14 -13.20
N ALA A 855 -30.91 -10.66 -14.20
CA ALA A 855 -31.33 -9.54 -15.04
C ALA A 855 -32.40 -10.00 -16.03
N PRO A 856 -33.41 -9.16 -16.33
CA PRO A 856 -34.30 -9.38 -17.47
C PRO A 856 -33.50 -9.68 -18.74
N ASP A 857 -33.89 -10.74 -19.46
CA ASP A 857 -33.21 -11.21 -20.68
C ASP A 857 -31.68 -11.33 -20.53
N LYS A 858 -31.21 -11.71 -19.33
CA LYS A 858 -29.80 -11.83 -18.96
C LYS A 858 -29.00 -10.52 -19.06
N GLY A 859 -29.69 -9.38 -19.16
CA GLY A 859 -29.13 -8.04 -19.30
C GLY A 859 -29.21 -7.46 -20.72
N PHE A 860 -29.83 -8.16 -21.68
CA PHE A 860 -29.98 -7.65 -23.05
C PHE A 860 -31.24 -6.81 -23.25
N VAL A 861 -31.13 -5.78 -24.09
CA VAL A 861 -32.27 -4.99 -24.55
C VAL A 861 -32.13 -4.77 -26.06
N LEU A 862 -33.22 -4.96 -26.79
CA LEU A 862 -33.35 -4.57 -28.20
C LEU A 862 -34.28 -3.37 -28.30
N LYS A 863 -33.91 -2.35 -29.10
CA LYS A 863 -34.81 -1.25 -29.43
C LYS A 863 -34.88 -1.00 -30.94
N VAL A 864 -36.06 -0.75 -31.46
CA VAL A 864 -36.28 -0.26 -32.84
C VAL A 864 -36.84 1.14 -32.75
N ASN A 865 -36.16 2.12 -33.35
CA ASN A 865 -36.56 3.54 -33.28
C ASN A 865 -36.85 4.02 -31.83
N GLY A 866 -36.02 3.56 -30.87
CA GLY A 866 -36.15 3.90 -29.45
C GLY A 866 -37.18 3.08 -28.65
N VAL A 867 -38.00 2.25 -29.30
CA VAL A 867 -39.02 1.41 -28.66
C VAL A 867 -38.46 0.02 -28.37
N ILE A 868 -38.64 -0.48 -27.14
CA ILE A 868 -38.18 -1.82 -26.75
C ILE A 868 -38.90 -2.91 -27.54
N VAL A 869 -38.14 -3.84 -28.09
CA VAL A 869 -38.65 -5.05 -28.75
C VAL A 869 -38.49 -6.24 -27.79
N PRO A 870 -39.58 -6.99 -27.49
CA PRO A 870 -39.49 -8.17 -26.63
C PRO A 870 -38.53 -9.23 -27.17
N ILE A 871 -37.73 -9.83 -26.29
CA ILE A 871 -36.81 -10.91 -26.62
C ILE A 871 -37.49 -12.25 -26.32
N ALA A 872 -37.50 -13.16 -27.29
CA ALA A 872 -38.04 -14.51 -27.14
C ALA A 872 -37.04 -15.45 -26.45
N SER A 873 -35.75 -15.33 -26.78
CA SER A 873 -34.70 -16.08 -26.10
C SER A 873 -33.33 -15.43 -26.21
N VAL A 874 -32.51 -15.67 -25.20
CA VAL A 874 -31.06 -15.42 -25.21
C VAL A 874 -30.36 -16.75 -24.93
N THR A 875 -29.51 -17.20 -25.84
CA THR A 875 -28.69 -18.41 -25.68
C THR A 875 -27.22 -18.06 -25.68
N VAL A 876 -26.43 -18.79 -24.89
CA VAL A 876 -25.01 -18.54 -24.69
C VAL A 876 -24.28 -19.85 -25.00
N SER A 877 -23.28 -19.81 -25.87
CA SER A 877 -22.52 -20.99 -26.29
C SER A 877 -21.09 -20.60 -26.64
N ALA A 878 -20.10 -21.23 -26.00
CA ALA A 878 -18.67 -21.00 -26.22
C ALA A 878 -18.25 -19.52 -26.18
N ASN A 879 -18.24 -18.84 -27.34
CA ASN A 879 -17.88 -17.43 -27.52
C ASN A 879 -19.00 -16.59 -28.11
N LEU A 880 -20.21 -17.13 -28.22
CA LEU A 880 -21.34 -16.52 -28.89
C LEU A 880 -22.49 -16.32 -27.92
N VAL A 881 -23.16 -15.18 -28.06
CA VAL A 881 -24.48 -14.93 -27.51
C VAL A 881 -25.45 -14.76 -28.65
N ARG A 882 -26.56 -15.48 -28.61
CA ARG A 882 -27.59 -15.45 -29.64
C ARG A 882 -28.89 -14.93 -29.05
N ILE A 883 -29.39 -13.83 -29.62
CA ILE A 883 -30.61 -13.14 -29.22
C ILE A 883 -31.65 -13.33 -30.31
N ILE A 884 -32.82 -13.85 -29.95
CA ILE A 884 -33.96 -14.01 -30.87
C ILE A 884 -35.08 -13.11 -30.37
N PRO A 885 -35.49 -12.06 -31.09
CA PRO A 885 -36.65 -11.25 -30.73
C PRO A 885 -37.96 -12.04 -30.95
N VAL A 886 -39.03 -11.64 -30.27
CA VAL A 886 -40.38 -12.21 -30.50
C VAL A 886 -40.86 -11.94 -31.91
N ALA A 887 -40.57 -10.75 -32.43
CA ALA A 887 -40.79 -10.39 -33.83
C ALA A 887 -39.51 -9.77 -34.38
N MET A 888 -39.05 -10.28 -35.52
CA MET A 888 -37.89 -9.70 -36.17
C MET A 888 -38.19 -8.29 -36.69
N PRO A 889 -37.30 -7.31 -36.43
CA PRO A 889 -37.41 -6.00 -37.05
C PRO A 889 -37.38 -6.11 -38.58
N ALA A 890 -38.08 -5.21 -39.27
CA ALA A 890 -38.09 -5.20 -40.73
C ALA A 890 -36.68 -4.95 -41.29
N SER A 891 -36.40 -5.49 -42.48
CA SER A 891 -35.15 -5.17 -43.19
C SER A 891 -35.04 -3.66 -43.43
N GLY A 892 -33.85 -3.10 -43.24
CA GLY A 892 -33.58 -1.67 -43.27
C GLY A 892 -33.92 -0.93 -41.97
N ALA A 893 -34.51 -1.60 -40.97
CA ALA A 893 -34.77 -0.98 -39.68
C ALA A 893 -33.48 -0.79 -38.87
N THR A 894 -33.37 0.37 -38.23
CA THR A 894 -32.31 0.67 -37.28
C THR A 894 -32.62 0.05 -35.92
N VAL A 895 -31.75 -0.85 -35.46
CA VAL A 895 -31.88 -1.60 -34.21
C VAL A 895 -30.74 -1.26 -33.27
N GLU A 896 -31.08 -0.88 -32.05
CA GLU A 896 -30.14 -0.83 -30.95
C GLU A 896 -30.05 -2.21 -30.27
N VAL A 897 -28.83 -2.71 -30.09
CA VAL A 897 -28.53 -3.89 -29.30
C VAL A 897 -27.66 -3.46 -28.11
N SER A 898 -28.16 -3.72 -26.91
CA SER A 898 -27.53 -3.28 -25.66
C SER A 898 -27.42 -4.43 -24.66
N TYR A 899 -26.36 -4.44 -23.85
CA TYR A 899 -26.12 -5.40 -22.77
C TYR A 899 -25.66 -4.66 -21.50
N ALA A 900 -26.27 -4.96 -20.35
CA ALA A 900 -26.01 -4.34 -19.04
C ALA A 900 -26.00 -2.79 -19.08
N PHE A 901 -26.62 -2.21 -20.11
CA PHE A 901 -26.68 -0.77 -20.32
C PHE A 901 -27.95 -0.18 -19.72
N TYR A 902 -29.04 -0.93 -19.71
CA TYR A 902 -30.30 -0.56 -19.05
C TYR A 902 -30.55 -1.51 -17.88
N GLY A 903 -31.16 -0.98 -16.84
CA GLY A 903 -31.63 -1.74 -15.69
C GLY A 903 -32.80 -1.04 -15.03
N ARG A 904 -32.78 -0.95 -13.70
CA ARG A 904 -33.92 -0.55 -12.88
C ARG A 904 -33.52 0.52 -11.88
N LEU A 905 -34.45 1.44 -11.59
CA LEU A 905 -34.26 2.53 -10.63
C LEU A 905 -34.62 2.14 -9.19
N ASP A 906 -35.33 1.03 -9.01
CA ASP A 906 -35.87 0.57 -7.73
C ASP A 906 -35.01 -0.52 -7.07
N ILE A 907 -33.75 -0.67 -7.51
CA ILE A 907 -32.80 -1.61 -6.90
C ILE A 907 -32.30 -0.99 -5.58
N PRO A 908 -32.39 -1.69 -4.43
CA PRO A 908 -31.73 -1.24 -3.21
C PRO A 908 -30.21 -1.47 -3.32
N PRO A 909 -29.37 -0.73 -2.58
CA PRO A 909 -27.97 -1.11 -2.38
C PRO A 909 -27.85 -2.57 -1.95
N GLY A 910 -26.97 -3.32 -2.61
CA GLY A 910 -26.94 -4.76 -2.49
C GLY A 910 -25.92 -5.44 -3.39
N THR A 911 -26.32 -6.48 -4.12
CA THR A 911 -25.39 -7.39 -4.83
C THR A 911 -24.79 -6.83 -6.11
N HIS A 912 -25.39 -5.79 -6.72
CA HIS A 912 -24.95 -5.24 -8.00
C HIS A 912 -25.40 -3.79 -8.21
N ALA A 913 -25.00 -3.22 -9.35
CA ALA A 913 -25.36 -1.88 -9.80
C ALA A 913 -26.80 -1.79 -10.35
N GLY A 914 -27.28 -0.56 -10.59
CA GLY A 914 -28.62 -0.30 -11.14
C GLY A 914 -28.83 -0.79 -12.58
N ALA A 915 -27.75 -1.00 -13.34
CA ALA A 915 -27.75 -1.68 -14.63
C ALA A 915 -26.72 -2.82 -14.59
N TRP A 916 -27.14 -4.04 -14.96
CA TRP A 916 -26.33 -5.24 -14.81
C TRP A 916 -26.71 -6.32 -15.84
N GLY A 917 -25.91 -7.38 -15.91
CA GLY A 917 -26.19 -8.58 -16.70
C GLY A 917 -25.61 -9.84 -16.05
N ASN A 918 -25.95 -11.00 -16.59
CA ASN A 918 -25.63 -12.30 -15.99
C ASN A 918 -24.52 -13.08 -16.70
N ILE A 919 -23.89 -12.51 -17.73
CA ILE A 919 -22.90 -13.24 -18.54
C ILE A 919 -21.50 -13.00 -18.01
N LYS A 920 -20.77 -14.08 -17.76
CA LYS A 920 -19.35 -14.07 -17.39
C LYS A 920 -18.58 -15.15 -18.13
N ARG A 921 -17.26 -15.12 -17.99
CA ARG A 921 -16.38 -16.26 -18.23
C ARG A 921 -15.79 -16.73 -16.91
N VAL A 922 -15.89 -18.03 -16.70
CA VAL A 922 -15.29 -18.67 -15.53
C VAL A 922 -13.77 -18.62 -15.67
N GLY A 923 -13.10 -18.01 -14.69
CA GLY A 923 -11.65 -17.91 -14.66
C GLY A 923 -10.98 -18.97 -13.79
N PRO A 924 -9.69 -18.79 -13.46
CA PRO A 924 -8.97 -19.70 -12.58
C PRO A 924 -9.51 -19.62 -11.13
N PRO A 925 -9.15 -20.60 -10.27
CA PRO A 925 -9.51 -20.55 -8.86
C PRO A 925 -9.05 -19.26 -8.17
N SER A 926 -9.91 -18.73 -7.31
CA SER A 926 -9.63 -17.56 -6.48
C SER A 926 -8.52 -17.84 -5.49
N SER A 927 -7.67 -16.82 -5.29
CA SER A 927 -6.62 -16.79 -4.28
C SER A 927 -7.13 -16.37 -2.91
N TYR A 928 -8.29 -15.71 -2.84
CA TYR A 928 -8.91 -15.23 -1.59
C TYR A 928 -10.09 -16.10 -1.13
N PHE A 929 -10.85 -16.67 -2.06
CA PHE A 929 -12.13 -17.31 -1.79
C PHE A 929 -12.08 -18.78 -2.19
N ALA A 930 -11.84 -19.65 -1.20
CA ALA A 930 -11.71 -21.08 -1.43
C ALA A 930 -13.00 -21.67 -2.05
N GLY A 931 -12.84 -22.42 -3.14
CA GLY A 931 -13.95 -23.02 -3.88
C GLY A 931 -14.59 -22.10 -4.93
N GLU A 932 -14.12 -20.86 -5.05
CA GLU A 932 -14.61 -19.90 -6.05
C GLU A 932 -13.59 -19.60 -7.14
N THR A 933 -13.99 -18.84 -8.15
CA THR A 933 -13.18 -18.47 -9.31
C THR A 933 -13.02 -16.94 -9.46
N VAL A 934 -11.98 -16.52 -10.18
CA VAL A 934 -11.72 -15.13 -10.54
C VAL A 934 -12.27 -14.87 -11.94
N ASP A 935 -13.52 -14.45 -12.02
CA ASP A 935 -14.24 -14.36 -13.28
C ASP A 935 -14.09 -13.01 -13.96
N THR A 936 -14.21 -13.00 -15.29
CA THR A 936 -14.38 -11.76 -16.06
C THR A 936 -15.82 -11.68 -16.55
N TRP A 937 -16.51 -10.61 -16.19
CA TRP A 937 -17.90 -10.37 -16.56
C TRP A 937 -17.99 -9.65 -17.89
N LEU A 938 -19.05 -9.92 -18.66
CA LEU A 938 -19.27 -9.26 -19.95
C LEU A 938 -19.43 -7.76 -19.72
N CYS A 939 -18.63 -6.94 -20.39
CA CYS A 939 -18.71 -5.48 -20.28
C CYS A 939 -20.06 -4.96 -20.79
N ALA A 940 -20.56 -3.89 -20.16
CA ALA A 940 -21.69 -3.15 -20.66
C ALA A 940 -21.42 -2.67 -22.08
N TYR A 941 -22.45 -2.77 -22.93
CA TYR A 941 -22.35 -2.57 -24.36
C TYR A 941 -23.61 -1.92 -24.88
N LYS A 942 -23.46 -1.10 -25.92
CA LYS A 942 -24.55 -0.54 -26.71
C LYS A 942 -24.02 -0.24 -28.11
N SER A 943 -24.77 -0.67 -29.12
CA SER A 943 -24.51 -0.34 -30.51
C SER A 943 -25.80 -0.28 -31.30
N THR A 944 -25.77 0.44 -32.41
CA THR A 944 -26.88 0.55 -33.35
C THR A 944 -26.45 -0.04 -34.69
N LEU A 945 -27.30 -0.88 -35.28
CA LEU A 945 -27.06 -1.53 -36.57
C LEU A 945 -28.33 -1.55 -37.42
N VAL A 946 -28.17 -1.80 -38.72
CA VAL A 946 -29.29 -1.92 -39.67
C VAL A 946 -29.51 -3.40 -39.98
N VAL A 947 -30.78 -3.84 -39.95
CA VAL A 947 -31.20 -5.24 -40.20
C VAL A 947 -31.24 -5.61 -41.68
#